data_AF-A0AAF0J795-F1
#
_entry.id   AF-A0AAF0J795-F1
#
_cell.length_a   1.000
_cell.length_b   1.000
_cell.length_c   1.000
_cell.angle_alpha   90.00
_cell.angle_beta   90.00
_cell.angle_gamma   90.00
#
_symmetry.space_group_name_H-M   'P 1'
#
loop_
_entity.id
_entity.type
_entity.pdbx_description
1 polymer ?
#
loop_
_entity_poly.entity_id
_entity_poly.type
_entity_poly.pdbx_seq_one_letter_code
_entity_poly.pdbx_strand_id
1 'polypeptide(L)'
;MEMPPHKTAAVPDHISQPLQQRSKLLLVVQGVCSIVFRLLAFFFLRVLPGGFGFYAIHVYLGYLAMWILYDLHMSGHSRPVRLSLRAMLLGHSTPSRRFNLLQLVLHTLLLLFVLDLYYGPHMFPSHREASLRFARMGAISPNAATIHVRYPTPLPPLSGLWESGIEGQDVLTDASEINEAPVRVVWRRVVASQDAAPAVAAVRDARRWERGPRLRLTNETDWTATATLENLWPATQYEWRLAFVHNNTFAPLPERPISFVTWPDPRLSAYRKSMFRPSNVTVEESVPFDDPNHFKFASVSCIKPDFPYHPAQFWAWNWLLQAFGIGAGPGGISLRNRVRGFDLMADRLVDRTGRLPGIRFLLELGDLIYADVPRYEGPDIQSYRKLYRNLFASASFQRVYRSIPILGIYDDHEVVNNWTGGGFGSDTPVNETEAEAQVTESSPPLGMVSGLQAWSEYVGAANPKPQTAGEHYYSFRYGDSAFFVMDTRKFRTHPNYDSEERTMLGEVQREALLHWLSDVNYTATFKFLVSSVPFTSLWGGPLDLDGRTDGWSFYKEERQMLLDVIQYVPNVIILSGDRHEFASVSFRDKVIEFSTSPLSMFYIPIRTLAQEHSIDPPGEEVLLKYLPDGHHKWTELEVDTRDPKQPVLKVSVQVDGKEAWKLRVEGQPVQRPQGALGALAQTLMELLGFRKRAWF
;
A
#
# COMPACT_ATOMS: atom_id res chain seq x y z
N MET A 1 18.38 100.46 -13.84
CA MET A 1 19.46 99.60 -14.36
C MET A 1 19.35 98.30 -13.59
N GLU A 2 18.74 97.29 -14.23
CA GLU A 2 18.41 95.99 -13.63
C GLU A 2 19.68 95.19 -13.32
N MET A 3 19.72 94.55 -12.15
CA MET A 3 20.68 93.49 -11.83
C MET A 3 20.11 92.15 -12.26
N PRO A 4 20.90 91.24 -12.87
CA PRO A 4 20.41 89.95 -13.34
C PRO A 4 20.32 88.94 -12.18
N PRO A 5 19.41 87.95 -12.25
CA PRO A 5 19.25 86.95 -11.20
C PRO A 5 20.29 85.83 -11.31
N HIS A 6 20.77 85.38 -10.14
CA HIS A 6 21.59 84.19 -9.98
C HIS A 6 20.87 82.95 -10.54
N LYS A 7 21.46 82.32 -11.56
CA LYS A 7 21.12 80.95 -11.98
C LYS A 7 21.68 79.97 -10.95
N THR A 8 20.79 79.32 -10.20
CA THR A 8 21.10 78.08 -9.49
C THR A 8 21.42 76.99 -10.50
N ALA A 9 22.64 76.47 -10.47
CA ALA A 9 23.06 75.34 -11.28
C ALA A 9 22.27 74.09 -10.85
N ALA A 10 21.44 73.56 -11.76
CA ALA A 10 20.87 72.23 -11.62
C ALA A 10 21.99 71.19 -11.76
N VAL A 11 22.17 70.38 -10.72
CA VAL A 11 23.01 69.18 -10.77
C VAL A 11 22.36 68.18 -11.76
N PRO A 12 23.07 67.58 -12.73
CA PRO A 12 22.45 66.70 -13.71
C PRO A 12 22.00 65.38 -13.08
N ASP A 13 20.73 65.02 -13.34
CA ASP A 13 20.02 63.82 -12.87
C ASP A 13 20.48 62.50 -13.56
N HIS A 14 21.73 62.45 -14.06
CA HIS A 14 22.20 61.34 -14.90
C HIS A 14 22.60 60.08 -14.13
N ILE A 15 22.83 60.17 -12.81
CA ILE A 15 23.18 59.02 -11.96
C ILE A 15 21.92 58.30 -11.43
N SER A 16 20.78 58.99 -11.30
CA SER A 16 19.55 58.46 -10.69
C SER A 16 18.79 57.47 -11.60
N GLN A 17 18.79 57.68 -12.92
CA GLN A 17 18.10 56.81 -13.89
C GLN A 17 18.64 55.36 -13.99
N PRO A 18 19.96 55.12 -14.16
CA PRO A 18 20.49 53.76 -14.25
C PRO A 18 20.34 52.98 -12.94
N LEU A 19 20.41 53.68 -11.78
CA LEU A 19 20.14 53.09 -10.46
C LEU A 19 18.67 52.66 -10.33
N GLN A 20 17.74 53.51 -10.77
CA GLN A 20 16.31 53.21 -10.73
C GLN A 20 15.94 52.05 -11.67
N GLN A 21 16.59 51.93 -12.82
CA GLN A 21 16.36 50.81 -13.76
C GLN A 21 16.90 49.48 -13.22
N ARG A 22 18.09 49.47 -12.60
CA ARG A 22 18.66 48.28 -11.94
C ARG A 22 17.79 47.80 -10.77
N SER A 23 17.30 48.71 -9.94
CA SER A 23 16.38 48.36 -8.83
C SER A 23 15.06 47.76 -9.33
N LYS A 24 14.50 48.25 -10.45
CA LYS A 24 13.31 47.68 -11.08
C LYS A 24 13.57 46.26 -11.60
N LEU A 25 14.70 46.03 -12.25
CA LEU A 25 15.07 44.69 -12.73
C LEU A 25 15.22 43.68 -11.59
N LEU A 26 15.92 44.05 -10.50
CA LEU A 26 16.05 43.22 -9.31
C LEU A 26 14.68 42.82 -8.73
N LEU A 27 13.75 43.78 -8.62
CA LEU A 27 12.40 43.52 -8.10
C LEU A 27 11.56 42.63 -9.04
N VAL A 28 11.75 42.74 -10.35
CA VAL A 28 11.08 41.87 -11.33
C VAL A 28 11.61 40.44 -11.20
N VAL A 29 12.93 40.26 -11.21
CA VAL A 29 13.55 38.93 -11.07
C VAL A 29 13.18 38.29 -9.73
N GLN A 30 13.27 39.05 -8.63
CA GLN A 30 12.87 38.59 -7.31
C GLN A 30 11.39 38.16 -7.28
N GLY A 31 10.50 38.94 -7.90
CA GLY A 31 9.08 38.61 -8.00
C GLY A 31 8.83 37.32 -8.79
N VAL A 32 9.52 37.13 -9.91
CA VAL A 32 9.46 35.88 -10.69
C VAL A 32 9.94 34.69 -9.86
N CYS A 33 11.12 34.78 -9.21
CA CYS A 33 11.62 33.72 -8.33
C CYS A 33 10.62 33.40 -7.20
N SER A 34 10.02 34.41 -6.58
CA SER A 34 9.02 34.21 -5.52
C SER A 34 7.77 33.47 -6.01
N ILE A 35 7.23 33.83 -7.18
CA ILE A 35 6.04 33.17 -7.74
C ILE A 35 6.38 31.73 -8.12
N VAL A 36 7.48 31.51 -8.84
CA VAL A 36 7.91 30.16 -9.26
C VAL A 36 8.18 29.29 -8.05
N PHE A 37 8.87 29.79 -7.03
CA PHE A 37 9.11 29.06 -5.79
C PHE A 37 7.81 28.66 -5.09
N ARG A 38 6.87 29.59 -4.94
CA ARG A 38 5.57 29.31 -4.28
C ARG A 38 4.74 28.30 -5.07
N LEU A 39 4.75 28.36 -6.40
CA LEU A 39 4.07 27.39 -7.26
C LEU A 39 4.71 26.00 -7.15
N LEU A 40 6.05 25.91 -7.24
CA LEU A 40 6.78 24.65 -7.07
C LEU A 40 6.53 24.04 -5.69
N ALA A 41 6.61 24.84 -4.63
CA ALA A 41 6.36 24.38 -3.27
C ALA A 41 4.91 23.94 -3.08
N PHE A 42 3.93 24.68 -3.61
CA PHE A 42 2.52 24.28 -3.56
C PHE A 42 2.30 22.95 -4.28
N PHE A 43 2.80 22.83 -5.51
CA PHE A 43 2.65 21.62 -6.31
C PHE A 43 3.33 20.42 -5.64
N PHE A 44 4.54 20.58 -5.11
CA PHE A 44 5.26 19.53 -4.38
C PHE A 44 4.55 19.10 -3.09
N LEU A 45 4.08 20.05 -2.27
CA LEU A 45 3.50 19.75 -0.96
C LEU A 45 2.05 19.26 -1.03
N ARG A 46 1.32 19.59 -2.10
CA ARG A 46 -0.14 19.39 -2.17
C ARG A 46 -0.60 18.55 -3.35
N VAL A 47 0.15 18.49 -4.44
CA VAL A 47 -0.31 17.88 -5.70
C VAL A 47 0.50 16.65 -6.07
N LEU A 48 1.83 16.74 -6.13
CA LEU A 48 2.68 15.62 -6.56
C LEU A 48 4.02 15.68 -5.81
N PRO A 49 4.37 14.73 -4.93
CA PRO A 49 5.60 14.80 -4.16
C PRO A 49 6.80 14.21 -4.92
N GLY A 50 7.04 14.64 -6.17
CA GLY A 50 8.09 14.10 -7.03
C GLY A 50 9.48 14.73 -6.84
N GLY A 51 10.49 14.18 -7.54
CA GLY A 51 11.90 14.64 -7.46
C GLY A 51 12.12 16.11 -7.83
N PHE A 52 11.22 16.71 -8.61
CA PHE A 52 11.25 18.13 -8.94
C PHE A 52 11.17 19.06 -7.71
N GLY A 53 10.75 18.56 -6.55
CA GLY A 53 10.76 19.33 -5.30
C GLY A 53 12.15 19.91 -4.96
N PHE A 54 13.22 19.26 -5.42
CA PHE A 54 14.59 19.75 -5.32
C PHE A 54 14.82 21.12 -5.99
N TYR A 55 14.10 21.41 -7.08
CA TYR A 55 14.23 22.71 -7.77
C TYR A 55 13.68 23.87 -6.93
N ALA A 56 12.72 23.64 -6.03
CA ALA A 56 12.23 24.68 -5.13
C ALA A 56 13.35 25.24 -4.24
N ILE A 57 14.32 24.39 -3.86
CA ILE A 57 15.51 24.80 -3.10
C ILE A 57 16.34 25.81 -3.91
N HIS A 58 16.58 25.52 -5.19
CA HIS A 58 17.38 26.36 -6.09
C HIS A 58 16.70 27.70 -6.36
N VAL A 59 15.40 27.68 -6.63
CA VAL A 59 14.63 28.91 -6.89
C VAL A 59 14.57 29.78 -5.63
N TYR A 60 14.47 29.18 -4.45
CA TYR A 60 14.57 29.91 -3.18
C TYR A 60 15.95 30.56 -2.99
N LEU A 61 17.05 29.86 -3.30
CA LEU A 61 18.39 30.45 -3.21
C LEU A 61 18.55 31.65 -4.16
N GLY A 62 17.99 31.56 -5.36
CA GLY A 62 17.90 32.69 -6.29
C GLY A 62 17.11 33.86 -5.72
N TYR A 63 15.94 33.58 -5.12
CA TYR A 63 15.14 34.59 -4.42
C TYR A 63 15.92 35.27 -3.28
N LEU A 64 16.60 34.48 -2.43
CA LEU A 64 17.40 34.96 -1.32
C LEU A 64 18.55 35.85 -1.79
N ALA A 65 19.25 35.46 -2.85
CA ALA A 65 20.32 36.27 -3.44
C ALA A 65 19.79 37.64 -3.90
N MET A 66 18.65 37.69 -4.59
CA MET A 66 18.03 38.95 -5.01
C MET A 66 17.55 39.78 -3.81
N TRP A 67 17.02 39.14 -2.77
CA TRP A 67 16.63 39.81 -1.53
C TRP A 67 17.83 40.47 -0.84
N ILE A 68 18.96 39.76 -0.73
CA ILE A 68 20.21 40.27 -0.13
C ILE A 68 20.74 41.45 -0.96
N LEU A 69 20.81 41.30 -2.29
CA LEU A 69 21.26 42.37 -3.19
C LEU A 69 20.38 43.63 -3.05
N TYR A 70 19.07 43.46 -2.92
CA TYR A 70 18.16 44.59 -2.68
C TYR A 70 18.36 45.22 -1.30
N ASP A 71 18.50 44.45 -0.22
CA ASP A 71 18.73 44.98 1.14
C ASP A 71 20.05 45.75 1.21
N LEU A 72 21.12 45.22 0.61
CA LEU A 72 22.41 45.91 0.48
C LEU A 72 22.29 47.21 -0.32
N HIS A 73 21.53 47.20 -1.41
CA HIS A 73 21.32 48.38 -2.25
C HIS A 73 20.49 49.48 -1.56
N MET A 74 19.52 49.10 -0.73
CA MET A 74 18.60 50.02 -0.04
C MET A 74 19.03 50.38 1.39
N SER A 75 20.13 49.80 1.88
CA SER A 75 20.71 50.10 3.20
C SER A 75 20.99 51.60 3.32
N GLY A 76 20.15 52.31 4.09
CA GLY A 76 20.21 53.77 4.29
C GLY A 76 18.96 54.56 3.88
N HIS A 77 18.03 53.95 3.12
CA HIS A 77 16.82 54.62 2.58
C HIS A 77 15.51 54.02 3.11
N SER A 78 15.43 53.75 4.42
CA SER A 78 14.22 53.19 5.03
C SER A 78 13.14 54.27 5.19
N ARG A 79 11.98 54.08 4.55
CA ARG A 79 10.78 54.91 4.76
C ARG A 79 9.68 54.08 5.41
N PRO A 80 8.88 54.63 6.33
CA PRO A 80 7.65 53.98 6.77
C PRO A 80 6.68 53.94 5.59
N VAL A 81 6.44 52.74 5.05
CA VAL A 81 5.54 52.52 3.91
C VAL A 81 4.34 51.68 4.36
N ARG A 82 3.14 52.02 3.88
CA ARG A 82 1.91 51.23 4.08
C ARG A 82 2.03 49.87 3.36
N LEU A 83 1.35 48.85 3.87
CA LEU A 83 1.24 47.53 3.24
C LEU A 83 0.95 47.64 1.73
N SER A 84 1.83 47.10 0.90
CA SER A 84 1.60 46.96 -0.54
C SER A 84 1.11 45.54 -0.82
N LEU A 85 -0.18 45.39 -1.11
CA LEU A 85 -0.78 44.10 -1.49
C LEU A 85 -0.09 43.51 -2.72
N ARG A 86 0.29 44.36 -3.69
CA ARG A 86 1.03 43.93 -4.88
C ARG A 86 2.41 43.35 -4.52
N ALA A 87 3.13 43.98 -3.60
CA ALA A 87 4.42 43.48 -3.16
C ALA A 87 4.30 42.16 -2.39
N MET A 88 3.24 42.00 -1.59
CA MET A 88 2.94 40.74 -0.90
C MET A 88 2.59 39.61 -1.88
N LEU A 89 1.76 39.91 -2.89
CA LEU A 89 1.35 38.94 -3.90
C LEU A 89 2.51 38.53 -4.81
N LEU A 90 3.33 39.48 -5.27
CA LEU A 90 4.49 39.20 -6.12
C LEU A 90 5.71 38.70 -5.33
N GLY A 91 5.74 38.98 -4.02
CA GLY A 91 6.82 38.58 -3.13
C GLY A 91 8.13 39.36 -3.30
N HIS A 92 8.10 40.54 -3.95
CA HIS A 92 9.30 41.37 -4.09
C HIS A 92 9.52 42.31 -2.89
N SER A 93 10.75 42.79 -2.74
CA SER A 93 11.14 43.71 -1.68
C SER A 93 10.52 45.11 -1.84
N THR A 94 10.39 45.82 -0.73
CA THR A 94 9.88 47.18 -0.62
C THR A 94 10.87 48.06 0.15
N PRO A 95 10.67 49.39 0.22
CA PRO A 95 11.48 50.24 1.09
C PRO A 95 11.35 49.94 2.61
N SER A 96 10.42 49.08 3.03
CA SER A 96 10.24 48.67 4.42
C SER A 96 11.02 47.39 4.75
N ARG A 97 12.11 47.53 5.51
CA ARG A 97 12.96 46.39 5.90
C ARG A 97 12.20 45.33 6.71
N ARG A 98 11.33 45.76 7.63
CA ARG A 98 10.50 44.85 8.45
C ARG A 98 9.58 43.99 7.60
N PHE A 99 8.98 44.59 6.57
CA PHE A 99 8.10 43.87 5.64
C PHE A 99 8.89 42.87 4.78
N ASN A 100 10.05 43.28 4.28
CA ASN A 100 10.92 42.38 3.51
C ASN A 100 11.42 41.20 4.36
N LEU A 101 11.73 41.43 5.63
CA LEU A 101 12.11 40.38 6.55
C LEU A 101 10.95 39.41 6.81
N LEU A 102 9.73 39.91 7.01
CA LEU A 102 8.55 39.04 7.14
C LEU A 102 8.35 38.17 5.89
N GLN A 103 8.46 38.75 4.69
CA GLN A 103 8.38 37.96 3.46
C GLN A 103 9.48 36.89 3.40
N LEU A 104 10.72 37.25 3.72
CA LEU A 104 11.82 36.30 3.76
C LEU A 104 11.52 35.16 4.73
N VAL A 105 11.02 35.45 5.94
CA VAL A 105 10.63 34.43 6.92
C VAL A 105 9.55 33.50 6.37
N LEU A 106 8.50 34.03 5.73
CA LEU A 106 7.44 33.21 5.14
C LEU A 106 7.96 32.28 4.02
N HIS A 107 8.84 32.79 3.15
CA HIS A 107 9.46 31.97 2.10
C HIS A 107 10.42 30.93 2.69
N THR A 108 11.16 31.29 3.74
CA THR A 108 12.04 30.36 4.46
C THR A 108 11.22 29.25 5.11
N LEU A 109 10.11 29.57 5.77
CA LEU A 109 9.20 28.57 6.36
C LEU A 109 8.63 27.63 5.31
N LEU A 110 8.22 28.17 4.15
CA LEU A 110 7.75 27.34 3.04
C LEU A 110 8.85 26.41 2.51
N LEU A 111 10.10 26.88 2.42
CA LEU A 111 11.24 26.03 2.05
C LEU A 111 11.45 24.94 3.09
N LEU A 112 11.36 25.26 4.38
CA LEU A 112 11.50 24.28 5.44
C LEU A 112 10.42 23.18 5.38
N PHE A 113 9.20 23.50 4.94
CA PHE A 113 8.18 22.48 4.67
C PHE A 113 8.55 21.59 3.49
N VAL A 114 9.07 22.17 2.40
CA VAL A 114 9.59 21.39 1.26
C VAL A 114 10.69 20.45 1.72
N LEU A 115 11.66 20.95 2.49
CA LEU A 115 12.77 20.15 3.02
C LEU A 115 12.29 19.06 3.98
N ASP A 116 11.29 19.35 4.83
CA ASP A 116 10.71 18.38 5.77
C ASP A 116 10.02 17.23 5.03
N LEU A 117 9.25 17.48 3.98
CA LEU A 117 8.67 16.40 3.17
C LEU A 117 9.74 15.68 2.33
N TYR A 118 10.70 16.41 1.77
CA TYR A 118 11.72 15.86 0.86
C TYR A 118 12.71 14.92 1.57
N TYR A 119 13.07 15.23 2.81
CA TYR A 119 14.05 14.49 3.60
C TYR A 119 13.45 13.79 4.84
N GLY A 120 12.14 13.88 5.04
CA GLY A 120 11.44 13.53 6.28
C GLY A 120 11.80 12.18 6.91
N PRO A 121 11.59 11.05 6.21
CA PRO A 121 11.86 9.72 6.77
C PRO A 121 13.33 9.52 7.19
N HIS A 122 14.26 10.30 6.62
CA HIS A 122 15.70 10.12 6.80
C HIS A 122 16.29 11.07 7.84
N MET A 123 15.88 12.34 7.85
CA MET A 123 16.42 13.34 8.78
C MET A 123 15.59 13.49 10.05
N PHE A 124 14.28 13.28 9.98
CA PHE A 124 13.34 13.52 11.08
C PHE A 124 12.38 12.34 11.25
N PRO A 125 12.90 11.13 11.52
CA PRO A 125 12.06 9.95 11.68
C PRO A 125 11.12 10.12 12.87
N SER A 126 9.87 9.68 12.69
CA SER A 126 8.84 9.70 13.73
C SER A 126 9.05 8.65 14.83
N HIS A 127 10.07 7.79 14.68
CA HIS A 127 10.30 6.62 15.50
C HIS A 127 11.81 6.31 15.62
N ARG A 128 12.18 5.46 16.58
CA ARG A 128 13.53 4.94 16.72
C ARG A 128 13.65 3.60 16.00
N GLU A 129 14.37 3.57 14.89
CA GLU A 129 14.51 2.38 14.03
C GLU A 129 15.01 1.13 14.78
N ALA A 130 16.07 1.31 15.59
CA ALA A 130 16.72 0.23 16.33
C ALA A 130 15.80 -0.45 17.37
N SER A 131 14.76 0.24 17.83
CA SER A 131 13.83 -0.27 18.86
C SER A 131 12.41 -0.50 18.34
N LEU A 132 12.15 -0.26 17.05
CA LEU A 132 10.82 -0.45 16.49
C LEU A 132 10.43 -1.93 16.55
N ARG A 133 9.34 -2.23 17.25
CA ARG A 133 8.79 -3.57 17.36
C ARG A 133 7.37 -3.58 16.82
N PHE A 134 7.01 -4.63 16.10
CA PHE A 134 5.63 -4.89 15.75
C PHE A 134 5.34 -6.38 15.79
N ALA A 135 4.06 -6.71 15.95
CA ALA A 135 3.56 -8.07 15.96
C ALA A 135 2.15 -8.01 15.38
N ARG A 136 1.85 -8.82 14.35
CA ARG A 136 0.57 -8.82 13.65
C ARG A 136 0.18 -10.21 13.16
N MET A 137 -1.08 -10.36 12.76
CA MET A 137 -1.53 -11.51 11.99
C MET A 137 -1.06 -11.38 10.53
N GLY A 138 -0.54 -12.49 10.00
CA GLY A 138 -0.37 -12.74 8.56
C GLY A 138 -1.53 -13.56 8.04
N ALA A 139 -1.25 -14.48 7.12
CA ALA A 139 -2.22 -15.40 6.55
C ALA A 139 -2.93 -16.24 7.60
N ILE A 140 -4.25 -16.37 7.44
CA ILE A 140 -5.10 -17.24 8.26
C ILE A 140 -5.74 -18.25 7.31
N SER A 141 -5.93 -19.48 7.78
CA SER A 141 -6.67 -20.53 7.09
C SER A 141 -7.66 -21.18 8.07
N PRO A 142 -8.42 -22.20 7.63
CA PRO A 142 -9.28 -22.94 8.55
C PRO A 142 -8.53 -23.65 9.68
N ASN A 143 -7.27 -24.03 9.46
CA ASN A 143 -6.51 -24.86 10.39
C ASN A 143 -5.14 -24.29 10.77
N ALA A 144 -4.81 -23.10 10.29
CA ALA A 144 -3.53 -22.47 10.55
C ALA A 144 -3.65 -20.95 10.66
N ALA A 145 -2.69 -20.35 11.34
CA ALA A 145 -2.54 -18.90 11.42
C ALA A 145 -1.07 -18.50 11.49
N THR A 146 -0.64 -17.65 10.57
CA THR A 146 0.70 -17.09 10.52
C THR A 146 0.74 -15.83 11.36
N ILE A 147 1.76 -15.73 12.19
CA ILE A 147 2.09 -14.58 13.02
C ILE A 147 3.36 -13.96 12.46
N HIS A 148 3.35 -12.65 12.26
CA HIS A 148 4.48 -11.90 11.73
C HIS A 148 4.97 -10.88 12.76
N VAL A 149 6.26 -10.95 13.06
CA VAL A 149 6.88 -10.22 14.16
C VAL A 149 8.15 -9.56 13.67
N ARG A 150 8.34 -8.30 14.06
CA ARG A 150 9.66 -7.68 14.12
C ARG A 150 10.02 -7.41 15.56
N TYR A 151 11.11 -8.00 16.02
CA TYR A 151 11.56 -7.86 17.40
C TYR A 151 13.08 -7.71 17.47
N PRO A 152 13.62 -6.50 17.20
CA PRO A 152 15.05 -6.23 17.41
C PRO A 152 15.40 -6.47 18.88
N THR A 153 16.56 -7.10 19.08
CA THR A 153 17.06 -7.56 20.37
C THR A 153 17.14 -6.42 21.40
N PRO A 154 16.52 -6.58 22.57
CA PRO A 154 16.95 -5.91 23.78
C PRO A 154 17.72 -6.84 24.73
N LEU A 155 17.79 -8.15 24.45
CA LEU A 155 18.44 -9.11 25.34
C LEU A 155 19.95 -9.10 25.06
N PRO A 156 20.79 -8.83 26.08
CA PRO A 156 22.20 -9.17 25.98
C PRO A 156 22.31 -10.64 25.59
N PRO A 157 23.23 -11.03 24.70
CA PRO A 157 23.42 -12.43 24.37
C PRO A 157 23.65 -13.20 25.66
N LEU A 158 22.83 -14.21 25.90
CA LEU A 158 23.00 -15.11 27.03
C LEU A 158 24.32 -15.87 26.82
N SER A 159 24.97 -16.28 27.91
CA SER A 159 26.19 -17.08 27.88
C SER A 159 26.05 -18.31 28.78
N GLY A 160 26.82 -19.36 28.49
CA GLY A 160 26.83 -20.59 29.26
C GLY A 160 25.63 -21.51 28.99
N LEU A 161 25.35 -22.38 29.95
CA LEU A 161 24.29 -23.39 29.89
C LEU A 161 23.06 -22.92 30.66
N TRP A 162 21.88 -23.07 30.06
CA TRP A 162 20.60 -22.63 30.61
C TRP A 162 19.63 -23.79 30.73
N GLU A 163 18.91 -23.88 31.85
CA GLU A 163 17.79 -24.80 32.00
C GLU A 163 16.68 -24.40 31.04
N SER A 164 16.50 -25.19 29.99
CA SER A 164 15.66 -24.77 28.88
C SER A 164 14.18 -25.08 29.12
N GLY A 165 13.87 -25.88 30.15
CA GLY A 165 12.50 -26.26 30.54
C GLY A 165 11.66 -26.77 29.36
N ILE A 166 12.32 -27.22 28.29
CA ILE A 166 11.75 -27.31 26.95
C ILE A 166 10.92 -28.58 26.76
N GLU A 167 11.18 -29.65 27.54
CA GLU A 167 10.46 -30.93 27.40
C GLU A 167 10.19 -31.68 28.72
N GLY A 168 10.13 -30.97 29.86
CA GLY A 168 9.88 -31.63 31.16
C GLY A 168 11.04 -32.51 31.65
N GLN A 169 12.20 -32.41 31.02
CA GLN A 169 13.49 -32.87 31.50
C GLN A 169 14.40 -31.65 31.71
N ASP A 170 15.19 -31.67 32.78
CA ASP A 170 16.21 -30.66 33.11
C ASP A 170 17.39 -30.77 32.12
N VAL A 171 17.15 -30.44 30.86
CA VAL A 171 18.18 -30.39 29.83
C VAL A 171 18.76 -28.99 29.79
N LEU A 172 20.05 -28.90 30.09
CA LEU A 172 20.84 -27.70 29.89
C LEU A 172 21.02 -27.47 28.39
N THR A 173 20.55 -26.33 27.88
CA THR A 173 20.71 -25.91 26.49
C THR A 173 21.75 -24.80 26.41
N ASP A 174 22.58 -24.83 25.37
CA ASP A 174 23.57 -23.80 25.13
C ASP A 174 22.87 -22.45 24.83
N ALA A 175 23.41 -21.38 25.41
CA ALA A 175 22.86 -20.05 25.22
C ALA A 175 22.85 -19.61 23.75
N SER A 176 23.74 -20.13 22.90
CA SER A 176 23.76 -19.86 21.45
C SER A 176 22.44 -20.25 20.77
N GLU A 177 21.90 -21.42 21.06
CA GLU A 177 20.60 -21.87 20.51
C GLU A 177 19.43 -21.01 20.97
N ILE A 178 19.49 -20.51 22.21
CA ILE A 178 18.47 -19.59 22.75
C ILE A 178 18.60 -18.21 22.10
N ASN A 179 19.82 -17.73 21.88
CA ASN A 179 20.09 -16.44 21.26
C ASN A 179 19.66 -16.40 19.78
N GLU A 180 19.72 -17.52 19.05
CA GLU A 180 19.23 -17.60 17.67
C GLU A 180 17.70 -17.46 17.57
N ALA A 181 16.96 -18.02 18.55
CA ALA A 181 15.50 -17.96 18.59
C ALA A 181 14.97 -17.56 19.98
N PRO A 182 15.18 -16.30 20.41
CA PRO A 182 15.01 -15.89 21.81
C PRO A 182 13.55 -15.70 22.23
N VAL A 183 12.64 -15.66 21.26
CA VAL A 183 11.21 -15.45 21.44
C VAL A 183 10.44 -16.62 20.83
N ARG A 184 9.32 -16.98 21.45
CA ARG A 184 8.35 -17.92 20.88
C ARG A 184 6.94 -17.36 20.91
N VAL A 185 6.11 -17.89 20.03
CA VAL A 185 4.67 -17.69 20.10
C VAL A 185 4.10 -18.59 21.21
N VAL A 186 3.19 -18.05 22.01
CA VAL A 186 2.33 -18.81 22.90
C VAL A 186 0.89 -18.46 22.57
N TRP A 187 -0.01 -19.44 22.60
CA TRP A 187 -1.38 -19.27 22.15
C TRP A 187 -2.35 -20.12 22.95
N ARG A 188 -3.64 -19.80 22.89
CA ARG A 188 -4.70 -20.63 23.46
C ARG A 188 -6.03 -20.38 22.77
N ARG A 189 -6.95 -21.33 22.88
CA ARG A 189 -8.34 -21.15 22.48
C ARG A 189 -9.07 -20.24 23.46
N VAL A 190 -9.86 -19.30 22.94
CA VAL A 190 -10.76 -18.48 23.76
C VAL A 190 -12.03 -19.28 24.02
N VAL A 191 -12.37 -19.52 25.30
CA VAL A 191 -13.62 -20.19 25.70
C VAL A 191 -14.60 -19.11 26.16
N ALA A 192 -15.73 -18.99 25.46
CA ALA A 192 -16.79 -18.09 25.87
C ALA A 192 -17.37 -18.55 27.22
N SER A 193 -17.66 -17.60 28.12
CA SER A 193 -18.16 -17.90 29.47
C SER A 193 -19.51 -18.64 29.51
N GLN A 194 -20.20 -18.79 28.37
CA GLN A 194 -21.48 -19.49 28.25
C GLN A 194 -21.36 -20.94 27.77
N ASP A 195 -20.20 -21.37 27.26
CA ASP A 195 -19.99 -22.72 26.68
C ASP A 195 -19.27 -23.68 27.64
N ALA A 196 -19.60 -23.63 28.93
CA ALA A 196 -19.11 -24.58 29.93
C ALA A 196 -19.80 -25.96 29.80
N ALA A 197 -19.74 -26.58 28.62
CA ALA A 197 -19.99 -28.02 28.47
C ALA A 197 -18.66 -28.78 28.63
N PRO A 198 -18.66 -29.99 29.20
CA PRO A 198 -17.43 -30.72 29.50
C PRO A 198 -16.75 -31.12 28.18
N ALA A 199 -15.66 -30.43 27.86
CA ALA A 199 -14.84 -30.72 26.70
C ALA A 199 -14.28 -32.15 26.80
N VAL A 200 -14.75 -33.04 25.92
CA VAL A 200 -14.14 -34.34 25.71
C VAL A 200 -12.80 -34.12 24.98
N ALA A 201 -11.72 -34.30 25.75
CA ALA A 201 -10.38 -34.72 25.37
C ALA A 201 -9.73 -34.09 24.11
N ALA A 202 -9.29 -32.83 24.22
CA ALA A 202 -8.09 -32.36 23.48
C ALA A 202 -7.49 -31.08 24.09
N VAL A 203 -8.28 -30.23 24.77
CA VAL A 203 -7.79 -28.98 25.36
C VAL A 203 -7.68 -29.13 26.88
N ARG A 204 -6.44 -29.22 27.39
CA ARG A 204 -6.12 -29.17 28.83
C ARG A 204 -6.24 -27.73 29.32
N ASP A 205 -7.36 -27.40 29.98
CA ASP A 205 -7.63 -26.14 30.70
C ASP A 205 -7.57 -24.86 29.83
N ALA A 206 -8.71 -24.21 29.64
CA ALA A 206 -8.86 -22.95 28.89
C ALA A 206 -7.98 -21.79 29.42
N ARG A 207 -7.43 -21.91 30.64
CA ARG A 207 -6.51 -20.93 31.22
C ARG A 207 -5.05 -21.14 30.78
N ARG A 208 -4.70 -22.32 30.27
CA ARG A 208 -3.33 -22.71 29.93
C ARG A 208 -2.92 -22.15 28.56
N TRP A 209 -1.71 -21.57 28.51
CA TRP A 209 -1.07 -21.18 27.26
C TRP A 209 -0.31 -22.36 26.67
N GLU A 210 -0.53 -22.65 25.40
CA GLU A 210 0.21 -23.62 24.62
C GLU A 210 1.49 -23.00 24.06
N ARG A 211 2.55 -23.80 23.97
CA ARG A 211 3.84 -23.39 23.41
C ARG A 211 3.77 -23.58 21.89
N GLY A 212 3.93 -22.49 21.15
CA GLY A 212 4.04 -22.49 19.70
C GLY A 212 5.49 -22.44 19.22
N PRO A 213 5.69 -22.19 17.91
CA PRO A 213 7.02 -22.14 17.29
C PRO A 213 7.91 -21.03 17.89
N ARG A 214 9.23 -21.26 17.81
CA ARG A 214 10.24 -20.25 18.13
C ARG A 214 10.48 -19.35 16.91
N LEU A 215 10.83 -18.10 17.15
CA LEU A 215 11.08 -17.09 16.12
C LEU A 215 12.58 -16.86 16.01
N ARG A 216 13.15 -17.18 14.84
CA ARG A 216 14.55 -16.88 14.51
C ARG A 216 14.66 -15.42 14.10
N LEU A 217 15.27 -14.58 14.94
CA LEU A 217 15.32 -13.14 14.76
C LEU A 217 16.78 -12.76 14.50
N THR A 218 17.11 -12.35 13.28
CA THR A 218 18.50 -12.03 12.89
C THR A 218 18.60 -10.64 12.28
N ASN A 219 19.80 -10.05 12.29
CA ASN A 219 20.04 -8.79 11.59
C ASN A 219 19.90 -8.94 10.05
N GLU A 220 20.13 -10.14 9.53
CA GLU A 220 20.01 -10.47 8.11
C GLU A 220 18.58 -10.32 7.59
N THR A 221 17.56 -10.50 8.43
CA THR A 221 16.13 -10.31 8.08
C THR A 221 15.54 -9.05 8.72
N ASP A 222 16.38 -8.11 9.15
CA ASP A 222 15.95 -6.94 9.92
C ASP A 222 15.12 -7.27 11.17
N TRP A 223 15.47 -8.40 11.81
CA TRP A 223 14.80 -8.94 12.98
C TRP A 223 13.31 -9.23 12.74
N THR A 224 12.89 -9.41 11.49
CA THR A 224 11.58 -9.92 11.14
C THR A 224 11.60 -11.44 11.12
N ALA A 225 10.48 -12.04 11.52
CA ALA A 225 10.27 -13.48 11.52
C ALA A 225 8.79 -13.80 11.44
N THR A 226 8.46 -14.94 10.83
CA THR A 226 7.11 -15.49 10.83
C THR A 226 7.06 -16.83 11.54
N ALA A 227 5.92 -17.12 12.16
CA ALA A 227 5.62 -18.42 12.77
C ALA A 227 4.19 -18.83 12.42
N THR A 228 4.01 -20.05 11.93
CA THR A 228 2.69 -20.60 11.63
C THR A 228 2.24 -21.52 12.76
N LEU A 229 1.10 -21.20 13.35
CA LEU A 229 0.36 -22.12 14.21
C LEU A 229 -0.42 -23.07 13.31
N GLU A 230 -0.35 -24.37 13.58
CA GLU A 230 -1.01 -25.41 12.79
C GLU A 230 -1.99 -26.22 13.66
N ASN A 231 -2.78 -27.09 13.02
CA ASN A 231 -3.75 -27.98 13.68
C ASN A 231 -4.81 -27.23 14.51
N LEU A 232 -5.15 -26.01 14.10
CA LEU A 232 -6.22 -25.23 14.71
C LEU A 232 -7.59 -25.72 14.22
N TRP A 233 -8.62 -25.54 15.05
CA TRP A 233 -10.00 -25.75 14.65
C TRP A 233 -10.51 -24.60 13.77
N PRO A 234 -11.28 -24.88 12.69
CA PRO A 234 -11.95 -23.86 11.87
C PRO A 234 -12.94 -23.01 12.64
N ALA A 235 -13.19 -21.78 12.15
CA ALA A 235 -14.16 -20.84 12.71
C ALA A 235 -14.06 -20.68 14.24
N THR A 236 -12.84 -20.76 14.79
CA THR A 236 -12.61 -20.79 16.23
C THR A 236 -11.78 -19.60 16.66
N GLN A 237 -12.17 -18.97 17.76
CA GLN A 237 -11.45 -17.83 18.32
C GLN A 237 -10.26 -18.30 19.16
N TYR A 238 -9.10 -17.72 18.86
CA TYR A 238 -7.85 -17.92 19.60
C TYR A 238 -7.29 -16.58 20.03
N GLU A 239 -6.35 -16.63 20.96
CA GLU A 239 -5.49 -15.50 21.27
C GLU A 239 -4.04 -15.95 21.43
N TRP A 240 -3.11 -15.06 21.11
CA TRP A 240 -1.68 -15.33 21.17
C TRP A 240 -0.90 -14.17 21.81
N ARG A 241 0.30 -14.50 22.29
CA ARG A 241 1.32 -13.58 22.80
C ARG A 241 2.71 -14.07 22.42
N LEU A 242 3.70 -13.24 22.67
CA LEU A 242 5.10 -13.60 22.62
C LEU A 242 5.61 -13.89 24.03
N ALA A 243 6.50 -14.87 24.16
CA ALA A 243 7.18 -15.21 25.40
C ALA A 243 8.67 -15.42 25.15
N PHE A 244 9.50 -15.02 26.11
CA PHE A 244 10.93 -15.27 26.06
C PHE A 244 11.23 -16.74 26.33
N VAL A 245 12.13 -17.33 25.53
CA VAL A 245 12.46 -18.76 25.65
C VAL A 245 13.22 -19.07 26.94
N HIS A 246 14.14 -18.19 27.37
CA HIS A 246 15.01 -18.42 28.52
C HIS A 246 14.30 -18.45 29.89
N ASN A 247 13.15 -17.79 30.03
CA ASN A 247 12.44 -17.70 31.32
C ASN A 247 10.91 -17.90 31.23
N ASN A 248 10.37 -18.13 30.03
CA ASN A 248 8.94 -18.30 29.76
C ASN A 248 8.05 -17.11 30.18
N THR A 249 8.61 -15.92 30.43
CA THR A 249 7.83 -14.71 30.72
C THR A 249 7.29 -14.09 29.43
N PHE A 250 6.14 -13.43 29.50
CA PHE A 250 5.60 -12.73 28.34
C PHE A 250 6.52 -11.58 27.91
N ALA A 251 6.77 -11.50 26.61
CA ALA A 251 7.47 -10.36 26.04
C ALA A 251 6.61 -9.09 26.18
N PRO A 252 7.22 -7.91 26.36
CA PRO A 252 6.51 -6.64 26.47
C PRO A 252 5.56 -6.31 25.32
N LEU A 253 5.90 -6.75 24.09
CA LEU A 253 5.05 -6.57 22.91
C LEU A 253 4.63 -7.95 22.36
N PRO A 254 3.34 -8.17 22.07
CA PRO A 254 2.21 -7.28 22.36
C PRO A 254 1.90 -7.21 23.86
N GLU A 255 1.54 -6.01 24.35
CA GLU A 255 1.23 -5.76 25.77
C GLU A 255 0.03 -6.57 26.27
N ARG A 256 -0.93 -6.82 25.37
CA ARG A 256 -2.14 -7.62 25.59
C ARG A 256 -2.19 -8.78 24.59
N PRO A 257 -2.87 -9.89 24.91
CA PRO A 257 -3.18 -10.92 23.93
C PRO A 257 -3.81 -10.34 22.66
N ILE A 258 -3.35 -10.79 21.50
CA ILE A 258 -3.98 -10.49 20.22
C ILE A 258 -4.93 -11.64 19.90
N SER A 259 -6.21 -11.32 19.72
CA SER A 259 -7.21 -12.31 19.30
C SER A 259 -7.29 -12.43 17.79
N PHE A 260 -7.57 -13.64 17.30
CA PHE A 260 -7.91 -13.90 15.90
C PHE A 260 -8.94 -15.02 15.82
N VAL A 261 -9.58 -15.14 14.67
CA VAL A 261 -10.53 -16.21 14.36
C VAL A 261 -10.01 -16.93 13.12
N THR A 262 -9.81 -18.25 13.23
CA THR A 262 -9.51 -19.09 12.06
C THR A 262 -10.66 -19.05 11.08
N TRP A 263 -10.37 -19.17 9.79
CA TRP A 263 -11.41 -19.10 8.77
C TRP A 263 -12.36 -20.30 8.85
N PRO A 264 -13.60 -20.19 8.35
CA PRO A 264 -14.52 -21.31 8.29
C PRO A 264 -14.02 -22.37 7.29
N ASP A 265 -14.32 -23.65 7.56
CA ASP A 265 -13.96 -24.75 6.65
C ASP A 265 -14.77 -24.64 5.34
N PRO A 266 -14.10 -24.47 4.17
CA PRO A 266 -14.77 -24.46 2.87
C PRO A 266 -15.65 -25.68 2.60
N ARG A 267 -15.35 -26.84 3.20
CA ARG A 267 -16.12 -28.07 3.00
C ARG A 267 -17.52 -27.99 3.60
N LEU A 268 -17.72 -27.14 4.61
CA LEU A 268 -19.01 -26.92 5.25
C LEU A 268 -19.91 -25.96 4.45
N SER A 269 -19.39 -25.32 3.41
CA SER A 269 -20.15 -24.40 2.54
C SER A 269 -21.43 -25.06 2.00
N ALA A 270 -21.32 -26.21 1.33
CA ALA A 270 -22.45 -26.88 0.70
C ALA A 270 -23.54 -27.28 1.71
N TYR A 271 -23.13 -27.76 2.89
CA TYR A 271 -24.05 -28.09 3.98
C TYR A 271 -24.75 -26.83 4.54
N ARG A 272 -24.02 -25.73 4.76
CA ARG A 272 -24.61 -24.46 5.21
C ARG A 272 -25.60 -23.90 4.18
N LYS A 273 -25.31 -24.01 2.88
CA LYS A 273 -26.21 -23.62 1.78
C LYS A 273 -27.48 -24.44 1.73
N SER A 274 -27.43 -25.75 2.00
CA SER A 274 -28.65 -26.60 2.01
C SER A 274 -29.58 -26.28 3.18
N MET A 275 -29.05 -25.69 4.24
CA MET A 275 -29.80 -25.24 5.41
C MET A 275 -30.30 -23.79 5.29
N PHE A 276 -29.88 -23.06 4.26
CA PHE A 276 -30.27 -21.66 4.08
C PHE A 276 -31.78 -21.52 3.89
N ARG A 277 -32.38 -20.60 4.64
CA ARG A 277 -33.78 -20.20 4.51
C ARG A 277 -33.83 -18.69 4.23
N PRO A 278 -34.49 -18.24 3.15
CA PRO A 278 -34.66 -16.82 2.91
C PRO A 278 -35.37 -16.17 4.11
N SER A 279 -34.74 -15.16 4.72
CA SER A 279 -35.40 -14.36 5.75
C SER A 279 -36.20 -13.25 5.07
N ASN A 280 -37.47 -13.09 5.45
CA ASN A 280 -38.32 -11.97 5.00
C ASN A 280 -38.03 -10.66 5.77
N VAL A 281 -36.97 -10.64 6.58
CA VAL A 281 -36.65 -9.55 7.50
C VAL A 281 -35.43 -8.81 6.95
N THR A 282 -35.64 -7.58 6.49
CA THR A 282 -34.61 -6.67 5.96
C THR A 282 -33.74 -6.04 7.06
N VAL A 283 -33.40 -6.80 8.11
CA VAL A 283 -32.42 -6.33 9.08
C VAL A 283 -31.05 -6.50 8.43
N GLU A 284 -30.23 -5.45 8.44
CA GLU A 284 -28.81 -5.54 8.11
C GLU A 284 -28.15 -6.56 9.07
N GLU A 285 -28.16 -7.84 8.69
CA GLU A 285 -27.50 -8.88 9.45
C GLU A 285 -25.99 -8.59 9.49
N SER A 286 -25.44 -8.51 10.69
CA SER A 286 -24.00 -8.43 10.88
C SER A 286 -23.33 -9.66 10.25
N VAL A 287 -22.28 -9.44 9.46
CA VAL A 287 -21.50 -10.51 8.81
C VAL A 287 -21.01 -11.52 9.87
N PRO A 288 -21.50 -12.76 9.86
CA PRO A 288 -21.15 -13.77 10.87
C PRO A 288 -19.67 -14.17 10.76
N PHE A 289 -19.04 -14.50 11.89
CA PHE A 289 -17.62 -14.89 11.93
C PHE A 289 -17.38 -16.33 11.43
N ASP A 290 -18.39 -17.19 11.54
CA ASP A 290 -18.29 -18.64 11.32
C ASP A 290 -18.91 -19.12 10.00
N ASP A 291 -19.46 -18.22 9.19
CA ASP A 291 -20.12 -18.60 7.94
C ASP A 291 -19.12 -18.66 6.76
N PRO A 292 -18.91 -19.84 6.13
CA PRO A 292 -18.10 -19.95 4.92
C PRO A 292 -18.72 -19.30 3.68
N ASN A 293 -19.97 -18.86 3.76
CA ASN A 293 -20.72 -18.34 2.61
C ASN A 293 -21.03 -16.84 2.73
N HIS A 294 -20.74 -16.18 3.86
CA HIS A 294 -20.99 -14.74 4.04
C HIS A 294 -19.81 -14.06 4.74
N PHE A 295 -19.09 -13.21 4.01
CA PHE A 295 -17.94 -12.49 4.55
C PHE A 295 -17.68 -11.17 3.84
N LYS A 296 -16.88 -10.30 4.47
CA LYS A 296 -16.46 -9.02 3.89
C LYS A 296 -14.95 -8.88 3.92
N PHE A 297 -14.37 -8.29 2.88
CA PHE A 297 -12.97 -7.90 2.80
C PHE A 297 -12.84 -6.52 2.13
N ALA A 298 -11.63 -5.96 2.12
CA ALA A 298 -11.35 -4.72 1.39
C ALA A 298 -10.07 -4.81 0.56
N SER A 299 -9.96 -4.00 -0.48
CA SER A 299 -8.75 -3.82 -1.30
C SER A 299 -8.27 -2.37 -1.29
N VAL A 300 -6.95 -2.19 -1.26
CA VAL A 300 -6.23 -0.91 -1.23
C VAL A 300 -4.91 -1.00 -1.98
N SER A 301 -4.38 0.14 -2.44
CA SER A 301 -2.99 0.30 -2.92
C SER A 301 -2.55 1.77 -2.75
N CYS A 302 -1.29 2.09 -3.06
CA CYS A 302 -0.78 3.46 -3.16
C CYS A 302 -0.88 4.23 -1.84
N ILE A 303 0.09 3.96 -0.95
CA ILE A 303 0.17 4.50 0.40
C ILE A 303 1.45 5.32 0.56
N LYS A 304 1.31 6.64 0.66
CA LYS A 304 2.39 7.53 1.06
C LYS A 304 2.09 8.22 2.39
N PRO A 305 2.85 7.92 3.45
CA PRO A 305 2.76 8.67 4.71
C PRO A 305 3.05 10.16 4.51
N ASP A 306 2.40 10.99 5.34
CA ASP A 306 2.56 12.45 5.40
C ASP A 306 2.19 13.21 4.11
N PHE A 307 1.47 12.56 3.19
CA PHE A 307 0.97 13.17 1.97
C PHE A 307 -0.56 13.10 1.84
N PRO A 308 -1.24 14.19 1.42
CA PRO A 308 -0.71 15.54 1.19
C PRO A 308 -0.16 16.22 2.45
N TYR A 309 0.91 17.02 2.31
CA TYR A 309 1.62 17.61 3.46
C TYR A 309 0.74 18.58 4.25
N HIS A 310 0.85 18.51 5.57
CA HIS A 310 0.11 19.39 6.50
C HIS A 310 1.08 20.15 7.43
N PRO A 311 1.09 21.50 7.45
CA PRO A 311 2.06 22.27 8.25
C PRO A 311 2.10 21.96 9.75
N ALA A 312 0.99 21.48 10.34
CA ALA A 312 0.98 21.07 11.75
C ALA A 312 1.89 19.86 12.07
N GLN A 313 2.31 19.09 11.06
CA GLN A 313 3.23 17.95 11.24
C GLN A 313 4.71 18.35 11.24
N PHE A 314 5.02 19.63 10.97
CA PHE A 314 6.38 20.12 10.91
C PHE A 314 7.11 19.90 12.24
N TRP A 315 8.27 19.24 12.18
CA TRP A 315 9.01 18.72 13.34
C TRP A 315 9.34 19.80 14.39
N ALA A 316 9.50 21.05 13.97
CA ALA A 316 9.91 22.12 14.89
C ALA A 316 8.82 22.50 15.89
N TRP A 317 7.54 22.28 15.57
CA TRP A 317 6.42 22.66 16.44
C TRP A 317 5.33 21.61 16.60
N ASN A 318 5.38 20.47 15.89
CA ASN A 318 4.35 19.44 16.01
C ASN A 318 4.19 18.97 17.47
N TRP A 319 5.30 18.81 18.20
CA TRP A 319 5.32 18.46 19.63
C TRP A 319 4.63 19.52 20.49
N LEU A 320 4.76 20.80 20.14
CA LEU A 320 4.11 21.90 20.85
C LEU A 320 2.61 21.90 20.61
N LEU A 321 2.18 21.69 19.36
CA LEU A 321 0.76 21.52 19.02
C LEU A 321 0.16 20.33 19.77
N GLN A 322 0.89 19.21 19.84
CA GLN A 322 0.47 18.03 20.59
C GLN A 322 0.37 18.30 22.09
N ALA A 323 1.32 19.04 22.67
CA ALA A 323 1.29 19.42 24.08
C ALA A 323 0.07 20.29 24.44
N PHE A 324 -0.42 21.11 23.50
CA PHE A 324 -1.67 21.86 23.64
C PHE A 324 -2.93 21.07 23.24
N GLY A 325 -2.80 19.77 22.93
CA GLY A 325 -3.92 18.93 22.49
C GLY A 325 -4.41 19.19 21.07
N ILE A 326 -3.70 20.01 20.29
CA ILE A 326 -4.08 20.38 18.92
C ILE A 326 -3.68 19.25 17.97
N GLY A 327 -4.66 18.43 17.57
CA GLY A 327 -4.43 17.34 16.62
C GLY A 327 -3.55 16.21 17.17
N ALA A 328 -3.57 15.99 18.49
CA ALA A 328 -2.80 14.95 19.19
C ALA A 328 -3.50 13.58 19.25
N GLY A 329 -4.81 13.53 18.96
CA GLY A 329 -5.58 12.29 18.97
C GLY A 329 -5.21 11.33 17.84
N PRO A 330 -5.72 10.08 17.85
CA PRO A 330 -5.51 9.11 16.78
C PRO A 330 -5.84 9.70 15.41
N GLY A 331 -4.89 9.63 14.48
CA GLY A 331 -5.05 10.21 13.14
C GLY A 331 -5.15 11.74 13.11
N GLY A 332 -4.67 12.42 14.15
CA GLY A 332 -4.67 13.88 14.24
C GLY A 332 -3.68 14.56 13.29
N ILE A 333 -3.96 15.81 12.92
CA ILE A 333 -3.22 16.58 11.92
C ILE A 333 -1.79 16.99 12.31
N SER A 334 -1.42 16.83 13.59
CA SER A 334 -0.08 17.15 14.10
C SER A 334 0.82 15.92 14.23
N LEU A 335 0.27 14.72 13.97
CA LEU A 335 1.03 13.48 13.95
C LEU A 335 1.90 13.45 12.69
N ARG A 336 3.14 13.01 12.86
CA ARG A 336 4.04 12.67 11.74
C ARG A 336 3.82 11.22 11.34
N ASN A 337 4.29 10.88 10.15
CA ASN A 337 4.15 9.57 9.55
C ASN A 337 2.68 9.11 9.53
N ARG A 338 1.78 10.04 9.22
CA ARG A 338 0.34 9.83 9.23
C ARG A 338 -0.11 9.28 7.88
N VAL A 339 -1.01 8.31 7.91
CA VAL A 339 -1.66 7.76 6.71
C VAL A 339 -3.17 7.96 6.83
N ARG A 340 -3.68 9.06 6.26
CA ARG A 340 -5.07 9.48 6.49
C ARG A 340 -6.08 8.47 5.97
N GLY A 341 -5.78 7.74 4.89
CA GLY A 341 -6.62 6.65 4.41
C GLY A 341 -6.89 5.57 5.48
N PHE A 342 -5.85 5.11 6.18
CA PHE A 342 -6.01 4.16 7.28
C PHE A 342 -6.75 4.75 8.48
N ASP A 343 -6.60 6.05 8.76
CA ASP A 343 -7.39 6.70 9.81
C ASP A 343 -8.89 6.65 9.48
N LEU A 344 -9.26 7.02 8.24
CA LEU A 344 -10.65 7.03 7.77
C LEU A 344 -11.23 5.61 7.73
N MET A 345 -10.44 4.66 7.24
CA MET A 345 -10.81 3.24 7.22
C MET A 345 -11.02 2.72 8.64
N ALA A 346 -10.12 3.02 9.58
CA ALA A 346 -10.28 2.65 10.97
C ALA A 346 -11.51 3.31 11.61
N ASP A 347 -11.75 4.61 11.37
CA ASP A 347 -12.93 5.33 11.89
C ASP A 347 -14.25 4.72 11.39
N ARG A 348 -14.25 4.16 10.17
CA ARG A 348 -15.42 3.50 9.57
C ARG A 348 -15.62 2.07 10.05
N LEU A 349 -14.53 1.30 10.16
CA LEU A 349 -14.60 -0.14 10.36
C LEU A 349 -14.47 -0.57 11.82
N VAL A 350 -13.77 0.23 12.64
CA VAL A 350 -13.55 -0.06 14.05
C VAL A 350 -14.79 0.38 14.81
N ASP A 351 -15.48 -0.56 15.43
CA ASP A 351 -16.60 -0.25 16.31
C ASP A 351 -16.13 0.50 17.58
N ARG A 352 -17.09 1.03 18.37
CA ARG A 352 -16.79 1.76 19.61
C ARG A 352 -16.03 0.93 20.67
N THR A 353 -15.97 -0.39 20.51
CA THR A 353 -15.24 -1.31 21.40
C THR A 353 -13.82 -1.64 20.90
N GLY A 354 -13.40 -1.04 19.78
CA GLY A 354 -12.07 -1.29 19.20
C GLY A 354 -11.99 -2.58 18.39
N ARG A 355 -13.13 -3.22 18.08
CA ARG A 355 -13.19 -4.44 17.26
C ARG A 355 -13.52 -4.08 15.81
N LEU A 356 -13.00 -4.86 14.86
CA LEU A 356 -13.31 -4.78 13.44
C LEU A 356 -14.33 -5.89 13.08
N PRO A 357 -15.64 -5.76 13.36
CA PRO A 357 -16.56 -6.89 13.23
C PRO A 357 -16.83 -7.34 11.79
N GLY A 358 -16.65 -6.46 10.79
CA GLY A 358 -17.04 -6.74 9.41
C GLY A 358 -15.96 -7.35 8.51
N ILE A 359 -14.75 -6.77 8.51
CA ILE A 359 -13.70 -7.10 7.54
C ILE A 359 -12.83 -8.26 8.04
N ARG A 360 -12.68 -9.29 7.23
CA ARG A 360 -11.91 -10.51 7.57
C ARG A 360 -10.43 -10.41 7.21
N PHE A 361 -10.11 -9.66 6.16
CA PHE A 361 -8.75 -9.38 5.73
C PHE A 361 -8.73 -8.15 4.82
N LEU A 362 -7.56 -7.55 4.66
CA LEU A 362 -7.27 -6.50 3.71
C LEU A 362 -6.34 -7.06 2.63
N LEU A 363 -6.67 -6.80 1.37
CA LEU A 363 -5.78 -6.99 0.23
C LEU A 363 -5.06 -5.67 -0.06
N GLU A 364 -3.74 -5.72 -0.06
CA GLU A 364 -2.84 -4.63 -0.39
C GLU A 364 -2.20 -4.93 -1.74
N LEU A 365 -2.43 -4.06 -2.73
CA LEU A 365 -2.16 -4.32 -4.15
C LEU A 365 -0.91 -3.56 -4.65
N GLY A 366 -0.03 -3.15 -3.73
CA GLY A 366 1.27 -2.54 -4.03
C GLY A 366 1.33 -1.04 -3.74
N ASP A 367 2.52 -0.48 -3.97
CA ASP A 367 2.88 0.92 -3.66
C ASP A 367 2.76 1.25 -2.17
N LEU A 368 3.33 0.40 -1.34
CA LEU A 368 3.25 0.48 0.11
C LEU A 368 4.29 1.45 0.69
N ILE A 369 5.44 1.64 0.02
CA ILE A 369 6.56 2.45 0.55
C ILE A 369 7.00 3.64 -0.29
N TYR A 370 6.77 3.66 -1.61
CA TYR A 370 7.28 4.72 -2.50
C TYR A 370 8.79 4.94 -2.36
N ALA A 371 9.58 3.91 -2.69
CA ALA A 371 11.04 3.86 -2.52
C ALA A 371 11.82 4.94 -3.27
N ASP A 372 11.20 5.51 -4.29
CA ASP A 372 11.76 6.45 -5.24
C ASP A 372 11.10 7.84 -5.21
N VAL A 373 10.09 8.04 -4.36
CA VAL A 373 9.34 9.30 -4.25
C VAL A 373 9.49 9.90 -2.85
N PRO A 374 9.95 11.14 -2.68
CA PRO A 374 10.32 12.11 -3.72
C PRO A 374 11.70 11.85 -4.34
N ARG A 375 12.49 10.93 -3.79
CA ARG A 375 13.83 10.64 -4.26
C ARG A 375 14.14 9.17 -4.04
N TYR A 376 14.90 8.60 -4.96
CA TYR A 376 15.47 7.27 -4.84
C TYR A 376 16.83 7.34 -4.17
N GLU A 377 17.02 6.54 -3.11
CA GLU A 377 18.27 6.49 -2.32
C GLU A 377 19.30 5.50 -2.88
N GLY A 378 18.93 4.73 -3.88
CA GLY A 378 19.77 3.67 -4.45
C GLY A 378 19.44 2.28 -3.92
N PRO A 379 20.18 1.26 -4.39
CA PRO A 379 19.82 -0.16 -4.25
C PRO A 379 20.15 -0.76 -2.88
N ASP A 380 20.60 0.03 -1.91
CA ASP A 380 20.97 -0.48 -0.59
C ASP A 380 19.73 -0.96 0.19
N ILE A 381 19.81 -2.17 0.74
CA ILE A 381 18.71 -2.78 1.48
C ILE A 381 18.27 -1.97 2.70
N GLN A 382 19.17 -1.22 3.36
CA GLN A 382 18.78 -0.41 4.52
C GLN A 382 17.92 0.78 4.12
N SER A 383 18.04 1.30 2.89
CA SER A 383 17.15 2.33 2.35
C SER A 383 15.71 1.82 2.28
N TYR A 384 15.48 0.63 1.74
CA TYR A 384 14.15 0.01 1.68
C TYR A 384 13.60 -0.32 3.06
N ARG A 385 14.40 -0.99 3.91
CA ARG A 385 14.01 -1.33 5.28
C ARG A 385 13.62 -0.10 6.09
N LYS A 386 14.32 1.03 5.93
CA LYS A 386 13.97 2.29 6.60
C LYS A 386 12.57 2.76 6.24
N LEU A 387 12.16 2.65 4.97
CA LEU A 387 10.82 3.04 4.54
C LEU A 387 9.74 2.11 5.10
N TYR A 388 10.00 0.80 5.12
CA TYR A 388 9.10 -0.15 5.79
C TYR A 388 9.01 0.09 7.30
N ARG A 389 10.13 0.30 7.99
CA ARG A 389 10.14 0.68 9.42
C ARG A 389 9.32 1.94 9.63
N ASN A 390 9.48 2.94 8.77
CA ASN A 390 8.66 4.15 8.81
C ASN A 390 7.18 3.79 8.70
N LEU A 391 6.72 3.09 7.67
CA LEU A 391 5.31 2.72 7.56
C LEU A 391 4.79 1.93 8.77
N PHE A 392 5.52 0.89 9.22
CA PHE A 392 5.09 0.04 10.34
C PHE A 392 5.09 0.76 11.70
N ALA A 393 5.88 1.83 11.82
CA ALA A 393 5.85 2.74 12.96
C ALA A 393 4.64 3.71 12.94
N SER A 394 3.94 3.85 11.81
CA SER A 394 2.81 4.76 11.69
C SER A 394 1.68 4.37 12.64
N ALA A 395 1.26 5.33 13.47
CA ALA A 395 0.09 5.15 14.33
C ALA A 395 -1.18 4.92 13.49
N SER A 396 -1.30 5.58 12.34
CA SER A 396 -2.44 5.37 11.41
C SER A 396 -2.47 3.94 10.89
N PHE A 397 -1.34 3.42 10.41
CA PHE A 397 -1.28 2.05 9.90
C PHE A 397 -1.57 1.02 11.01
N GLN A 398 -1.02 1.23 12.21
CA GLN A 398 -1.24 0.39 13.39
C GLN A 398 -2.70 0.23 13.79
N ARG A 399 -3.57 1.20 13.48
CA ARG A 399 -5.01 1.11 13.77
C ARG A 399 -5.70 0.01 12.98
N VAL A 400 -5.15 -0.37 11.83
CA VAL A 400 -5.72 -1.37 10.91
C VAL A 400 -4.94 -2.68 10.97
N TYR A 401 -3.62 -2.66 10.73
CA TYR A 401 -2.84 -3.91 10.57
C TYR A 401 -2.76 -4.76 11.83
N ARG A 402 -2.96 -4.17 13.03
CA ARG A 402 -2.97 -4.93 14.29
C ARG A 402 -4.24 -5.76 14.47
N SER A 403 -5.29 -5.42 13.75
CA SER A 403 -6.65 -5.91 14.00
C SER A 403 -7.17 -6.81 12.90
N ILE A 404 -6.66 -6.69 11.66
CA ILE A 404 -6.98 -7.59 10.54
C ILE A 404 -5.71 -8.08 9.84
N PRO A 405 -5.71 -9.32 9.32
CA PRO A 405 -4.72 -9.79 8.37
C PRO A 405 -4.62 -8.84 7.17
N ILE A 406 -3.38 -8.49 6.81
CA ILE A 406 -3.07 -7.82 5.55
C ILE A 406 -2.29 -8.82 4.69
N LEU A 407 -2.85 -9.14 3.54
CA LEU A 407 -2.25 -9.95 2.49
C LEU A 407 -1.88 -9.01 1.34
N GLY A 408 -0.60 -9.03 0.94
CA GLY A 408 -0.07 -8.05 0.01
C GLY A 408 0.50 -8.66 -1.27
N ILE A 409 0.64 -7.85 -2.31
CA ILE A 409 1.57 -8.04 -3.42
C ILE A 409 2.21 -6.69 -3.72
N TYR A 410 3.48 -6.68 -4.15
CA TYR A 410 4.15 -5.45 -4.53
C TYR A 410 3.69 -4.94 -5.90
N ASP A 411 3.98 -3.66 -6.15
CA ASP A 411 3.98 -3.01 -7.44
C ASP A 411 5.34 -2.32 -7.69
N ASP A 412 5.41 -1.27 -8.49
CA ASP A 412 6.69 -0.69 -8.90
C ASP A 412 7.37 0.13 -7.81
N HIS A 413 6.61 0.92 -7.06
CA HIS A 413 7.11 1.82 -6.04
C HIS A 413 7.69 1.10 -4.80
N GLU A 414 7.67 -0.23 -4.76
CA GLU A 414 8.52 -1.03 -3.87
C GLU A 414 10.00 -0.98 -4.25
N VAL A 415 10.31 -0.66 -5.51
CA VAL A 415 11.67 -0.59 -6.06
C VAL A 415 11.95 0.76 -6.72
N VAL A 416 11.32 1.04 -7.86
CA VAL A 416 11.43 2.29 -8.65
C VAL A 416 10.32 2.34 -9.69
N ASN A 417 9.73 3.51 -9.93
CA ASN A 417 8.61 3.72 -10.85
C ASN A 417 8.78 3.00 -12.21
N ASN A 418 7.73 2.30 -12.63
CA ASN A 418 7.59 1.55 -13.89
C ASN A 418 8.65 0.48 -14.15
N TRP A 419 9.32 -0.07 -13.12
CA TRP A 419 10.33 -1.11 -13.34
C TRP A 419 9.76 -2.40 -13.94
N THR A 420 10.59 -3.11 -14.69
CA THR A 420 10.24 -4.44 -15.23
C THR A 420 11.32 -5.43 -14.89
N GLY A 421 10.99 -6.67 -14.58
CA GLY A 421 12.01 -7.70 -14.35
C GLY A 421 12.60 -8.32 -15.62
N GLY A 422 12.30 -7.75 -16.80
CA GLY A 422 13.08 -7.96 -18.02
C GLY A 422 12.57 -9.06 -18.95
N GLY A 423 11.38 -9.63 -18.73
CA GLY A 423 10.73 -10.58 -19.65
C GLY A 423 11.38 -11.97 -19.79
N PHE A 424 12.60 -12.17 -19.26
CA PHE A 424 13.32 -13.44 -19.33
C PHE A 424 13.36 -14.11 -17.96
N GLY A 425 12.62 -15.21 -17.83
CA GLY A 425 12.97 -16.23 -16.85
C GLY A 425 14.16 -17.03 -17.35
N SER A 426 15.38 -16.67 -16.96
CA SER A 426 16.51 -17.61 -17.01
C SER A 426 17.64 -17.18 -16.09
N ASP A 427 17.85 -17.93 -15.00
CA ASP A 427 19.06 -18.67 -14.58
C ASP A 427 20.50 -18.16 -14.87
N THR A 428 20.72 -16.94 -15.34
CA THR A 428 22.07 -16.37 -15.47
C THR A 428 22.31 -15.35 -14.36
N PRO A 429 23.09 -15.67 -13.33
CA PRO A 429 23.59 -14.67 -12.41
C PRO A 429 24.53 -13.77 -13.22
N VAL A 430 24.09 -12.55 -13.50
CA VAL A 430 24.98 -11.53 -14.03
C VAL A 430 25.93 -11.18 -12.90
N ASN A 431 27.22 -11.49 -13.05
CA ASN A 431 28.24 -11.11 -12.07
C ASN A 431 28.17 -9.59 -11.82
N GLU A 432 28.21 -9.18 -10.55
CA GLU A 432 28.05 -7.78 -10.12
C GLU A 432 28.96 -6.80 -10.86
N THR A 433 30.16 -7.23 -11.24
CA THR A 433 31.16 -6.41 -11.94
C THR A 433 30.93 -6.25 -13.45
N GLU A 434 30.12 -7.10 -14.09
CA GLU A 434 29.77 -6.98 -15.52
C GLU A 434 28.39 -6.34 -15.73
N ALA A 435 27.51 -6.39 -14.72
CA ALA A 435 26.18 -5.79 -14.75
C ALA A 435 26.21 -4.25 -14.90
N GLU A 436 27.16 -3.56 -14.24
CA GLU A 436 27.26 -2.09 -14.31
C GLU A 436 27.61 -1.56 -15.71
N ALA A 437 28.29 -2.36 -16.55
CA ALA A 437 28.74 -1.93 -17.87
C ALA A 437 27.67 -2.09 -18.97
N GLN A 438 26.55 -2.77 -18.68
CA GLN A 438 25.48 -3.06 -19.65
C GLN A 438 24.06 -2.72 -19.15
N VAL A 439 23.91 -1.95 -18.06
CA VAL A 439 22.58 -1.49 -17.62
C VAL A 439 21.95 -0.64 -18.72
N THR A 440 20.99 -1.20 -19.43
CA THR A 440 20.10 -0.46 -20.32
C THR A 440 18.83 -0.10 -19.56
N GLU A 441 18.02 0.83 -20.09
CA GLU A 441 16.69 1.12 -19.51
C GLU A 441 15.80 -0.14 -19.42
N SER A 442 16.06 -1.18 -20.21
CA SER A 442 15.28 -2.41 -20.25
C SER A 442 15.79 -3.52 -19.30
N SER A 443 16.87 -3.27 -18.57
CA SER A 443 17.42 -4.20 -17.56
C SER A 443 16.63 -4.08 -16.25
N PRO A 444 16.52 -5.17 -15.46
CA PRO A 444 15.98 -5.07 -14.11
C PRO A 444 16.75 -4.02 -13.29
N PRO A 445 16.08 -3.20 -12.46
CA PRO A 445 16.76 -2.16 -11.71
C PRO A 445 17.68 -2.79 -10.65
N LEU A 446 18.83 -2.16 -10.39
CA LEU A 446 19.81 -2.63 -9.39
C LEU A 446 19.18 -2.83 -8.00
N GLY A 447 18.14 -2.08 -7.67
CA GLY A 447 17.45 -2.16 -6.39
C GLY A 447 16.44 -3.30 -6.27
N MET A 448 16.15 -4.04 -7.36
CA MET A 448 15.09 -5.06 -7.38
C MET A 448 15.29 -6.12 -6.28
N VAL A 449 16.51 -6.67 -6.18
CA VAL A 449 16.81 -7.72 -5.18
C VAL A 449 16.60 -7.20 -3.76
N SER A 450 17.18 -6.04 -3.43
CA SER A 450 17.05 -5.42 -2.11
C SER A 450 15.62 -5.00 -1.77
N GLY A 451 14.89 -4.43 -2.74
CA GLY A 451 13.52 -3.99 -2.58
C GLY A 451 12.56 -5.15 -2.36
N LEU A 452 12.67 -6.22 -3.16
CA LEU A 452 11.86 -7.43 -3.02
C LEU A 452 12.23 -8.23 -1.77
N GLN A 453 13.50 -8.24 -1.37
CA GLN A 453 13.91 -8.82 -0.09
C GLN A 453 13.25 -8.07 1.08
N ALA A 454 13.32 -6.74 1.11
CA ALA A 454 12.69 -5.94 2.15
C ALA A 454 11.15 -6.09 2.13
N TRP A 455 10.53 -6.15 0.95
CA TRP A 455 9.10 -6.44 0.83
C TRP A 455 8.75 -7.82 1.40
N SER A 456 9.54 -8.84 1.11
CA SER A 456 9.37 -10.19 1.65
C SER A 456 9.47 -10.19 3.18
N GLU A 457 10.47 -9.49 3.74
CA GLU A 457 10.67 -9.38 5.19
C GLU A 457 9.51 -8.73 5.93
N TYR A 458 8.81 -7.76 5.32
CA TYR A 458 7.76 -6.96 5.97
C TYR A 458 6.32 -7.37 5.60
N VAL A 459 6.13 -7.96 4.42
CA VAL A 459 4.83 -8.29 3.85
C VAL A 459 4.82 -9.74 3.38
N GLY A 460 5.67 -10.09 2.40
CA GLY A 460 5.60 -11.35 1.65
C GLY A 460 5.70 -12.61 2.49
N ALA A 461 6.60 -12.66 3.47
CA ALA A 461 6.79 -13.81 4.35
C ALA A 461 5.57 -14.12 5.23
N ALA A 462 4.67 -13.14 5.41
CA ALA A 462 3.43 -13.28 6.17
C ALA A 462 2.24 -13.70 5.30
N ASN A 463 2.36 -13.71 3.97
CA ASN A 463 1.33 -14.16 3.04
C ASN A 463 1.17 -15.69 3.06
N PRO A 464 0.12 -16.24 2.40
CA PRO A 464 0.08 -17.65 2.06
C PRO A 464 1.35 -18.07 1.33
N LYS A 465 1.69 -19.36 1.42
CA LYS A 465 2.85 -19.89 0.71
C LYS A 465 2.69 -19.63 -0.80
N PRO A 466 3.77 -19.20 -1.49
CA PRO A 466 3.78 -19.07 -2.93
C PRO A 466 3.37 -20.37 -3.64
N GLN A 467 2.77 -20.24 -4.82
CA GLN A 467 2.45 -21.41 -5.66
C GLN A 467 3.72 -22.10 -6.18
N THR A 468 4.76 -21.31 -6.43
CA THR A 468 6.07 -21.77 -6.89
C THR A 468 7.15 -21.31 -5.91
N ALA A 469 8.07 -22.20 -5.56
CA ALA A 469 9.16 -21.86 -4.65
C ALA A 469 10.04 -20.75 -5.23
N GLY A 470 10.39 -19.75 -4.41
CA GLY A 470 11.16 -18.58 -4.85
C GLY A 470 10.33 -17.47 -5.49
N GLU A 471 9.02 -17.68 -5.66
CA GLU A 471 8.10 -16.70 -6.24
C GLU A 471 7.23 -16.00 -5.20
N HIS A 472 6.52 -14.96 -5.65
CA HIS A 472 5.71 -14.11 -4.77
C HIS A 472 4.22 -14.15 -5.07
N TYR A 473 3.79 -14.77 -6.17
CA TYR A 473 2.39 -15.02 -6.47
C TYR A 473 1.86 -16.22 -5.66
N TYR A 474 0.62 -16.14 -5.19
CA TYR A 474 0.00 -17.14 -4.33
C TYR A 474 -1.50 -17.23 -4.54
N SER A 475 -2.11 -18.28 -4.01
CA SER A 475 -3.57 -18.39 -3.94
C SER A 475 -4.03 -18.74 -2.54
N PHE A 476 -5.28 -18.42 -2.23
CA PHE A 476 -5.93 -18.82 -0.99
C PHE A 476 -7.45 -18.91 -1.16
N ARG A 477 -8.12 -19.47 -0.14
CA ARG A 477 -9.59 -19.55 -0.10
C ARG A 477 -10.12 -18.98 1.20
N TYR A 478 -11.19 -18.20 1.11
CA TYR A 478 -12.06 -17.90 2.23
C TYR A 478 -13.41 -18.56 1.96
N GLY A 479 -13.74 -19.60 2.73
CA GLY A 479 -14.97 -20.35 2.54
C GLY A 479 -15.17 -20.79 1.07
N ASP A 480 -16.29 -20.40 0.46
CA ASP A 480 -16.61 -20.74 -0.93
C ASP A 480 -16.14 -19.71 -1.98
N SER A 481 -15.14 -18.91 -1.64
CA SER A 481 -14.49 -17.99 -2.58
C SER A 481 -13.00 -18.30 -2.69
N ALA A 482 -12.45 -18.14 -3.89
CA ALA A 482 -11.05 -18.38 -4.18
C ALA A 482 -10.37 -17.12 -4.71
N PHE A 483 -9.11 -16.93 -4.34
CA PHE A 483 -8.29 -15.78 -4.68
C PHE A 483 -6.98 -16.23 -5.33
N PHE A 484 -6.60 -15.61 -6.44
CA PHE A 484 -5.28 -15.74 -7.03
C PHE A 484 -4.63 -14.36 -7.08
N VAL A 485 -3.49 -14.20 -6.40
CA VAL A 485 -2.75 -12.96 -6.31
C VAL A 485 -1.55 -13.05 -7.23
N MET A 486 -1.55 -12.23 -8.27
CA MET A 486 -0.55 -12.22 -9.35
C MET A 486 0.60 -11.27 -9.01
N ASP A 487 1.82 -11.71 -9.27
CA ASP A 487 2.95 -10.82 -9.50
C ASP A 487 2.89 -10.29 -10.93
N THR A 488 2.82 -8.97 -11.08
CA THR A 488 2.71 -8.28 -12.38
C THR A 488 3.89 -7.33 -12.63
N ARG A 489 5.05 -7.54 -11.97
CA ARG A 489 6.27 -6.76 -12.23
C ARG A 489 7.50 -7.62 -12.51
N LYS A 490 7.73 -8.72 -11.76
CA LYS A 490 8.97 -9.51 -11.84
C LYS A 490 9.19 -10.17 -13.20
N PHE A 491 8.12 -10.58 -13.88
CA PHE A 491 8.24 -11.31 -15.15
C PHE A 491 7.93 -10.49 -16.38
N ARG A 492 7.44 -9.26 -16.21
CA ARG A 492 6.92 -8.50 -17.33
C ARG A 492 8.02 -8.05 -18.28
N THR A 493 7.76 -8.12 -19.58
CA THR A 493 8.65 -7.61 -20.63
C THR A 493 8.68 -6.08 -20.61
N HIS A 494 9.85 -5.47 -20.76
CA HIS A 494 10.00 -4.02 -20.82
C HIS A 494 9.31 -3.42 -22.08
N PRO A 495 8.60 -2.28 -22.00
CA PRO A 495 7.91 -1.69 -23.17
C PRO A 495 8.81 -1.33 -24.36
N ASN A 496 10.07 -0.99 -24.09
CA ASN A 496 11.06 -0.67 -25.14
C ASN A 496 11.73 -1.91 -25.76
N TYR A 497 11.42 -3.12 -25.29
CA TYR A 497 11.99 -4.35 -25.85
C TYR A 497 11.12 -4.84 -27.01
N ASP A 498 11.74 -4.99 -28.19
CA ASP A 498 11.09 -5.50 -29.39
C ASP A 498 11.06 -7.04 -29.37
N SER A 499 10.18 -7.59 -28.53
CA SER A 499 9.86 -9.02 -28.51
C SER A 499 8.54 -9.27 -29.24
N GLU A 500 8.52 -10.27 -30.11
CA GLU A 500 7.28 -10.82 -30.68
C GLU A 500 6.41 -11.49 -29.60
N GLU A 501 7.01 -11.90 -28.48
CA GLU A 501 6.35 -12.54 -27.34
C GLU A 501 6.46 -11.67 -26.10
N ARG A 502 5.59 -10.66 -25.98
CA ARG A 502 5.46 -9.84 -24.77
C ARG A 502 4.67 -10.59 -23.71
N THR A 503 5.14 -10.56 -22.47
CA THR A 503 4.43 -11.18 -21.35
C THR A 503 4.39 -10.27 -20.13
N MET A 504 3.29 -10.36 -19.37
CA MET A 504 3.11 -9.78 -18.05
C MET A 504 3.49 -10.78 -16.95
N LEU A 505 3.00 -12.02 -17.03
CA LEU A 505 3.14 -13.03 -15.96
C LEU A 505 4.36 -13.94 -16.15
N GLY A 506 4.87 -14.06 -17.37
CA GLY A 506 5.75 -15.17 -17.74
C GLY A 506 5.00 -16.50 -17.82
N GLU A 507 5.64 -17.50 -18.42
CA GLU A 507 5.00 -18.80 -18.71
C GLU A 507 4.55 -19.54 -17.45
N VAL A 508 5.44 -19.65 -16.45
CA VAL A 508 5.21 -20.47 -15.24
C VAL A 508 4.02 -19.95 -14.41
N GLN A 509 3.94 -18.64 -14.20
CA GLN A 509 2.83 -18.05 -13.44
C GLN A 509 1.53 -18.08 -14.24
N ARG A 510 1.59 -17.90 -15.56
CA ARG A 510 0.44 -18.00 -16.45
C ARG A 510 -0.15 -19.40 -16.45
N GLU A 511 0.66 -20.44 -16.54
CA GLU A 511 0.21 -21.83 -16.42
C GLU A 511 -0.40 -22.10 -15.03
N ALA A 512 0.25 -21.63 -13.96
CA ALA A 512 -0.27 -21.76 -12.60
C ALA A 512 -1.65 -21.08 -12.44
N LEU A 513 -1.87 -19.93 -13.09
CA LEU A 513 -3.16 -19.25 -13.11
C LEU A 513 -4.22 -20.06 -13.89
N LEU A 514 -3.89 -20.59 -15.07
CA LEU A 514 -4.80 -21.39 -15.88
C LEU A 514 -5.21 -22.69 -15.15
N HIS A 515 -4.26 -23.37 -14.52
CA HIS A 515 -4.51 -24.53 -13.67
C HIS A 515 -5.43 -24.18 -12.50
N TRP A 516 -5.12 -23.09 -11.79
CA TRP A 516 -5.95 -22.62 -10.69
C TRP A 516 -7.38 -22.30 -11.15
N LEU A 517 -7.56 -21.63 -12.29
CA LEU A 517 -8.88 -21.33 -12.86
C LEU A 517 -9.69 -22.60 -13.12
N SER A 518 -9.05 -23.64 -13.66
CA SER A 518 -9.67 -24.95 -13.89
C SER A 518 -10.11 -25.59 -12.56
N ASP A 519 -9.24 -25.61 -11.55
CA ASP A 519 -9.50 -26.18 -10.24
C ASP A 519 -10.66 -25.49 -9.49
N VAL A 520 -10.73 -24.16 -9.59
CA VAL A 520 -11.75 -23.38 -8.88
C VAL A 520 -13.05 -23.25 -9.64
N ASN A 521 -13.08 -23.56 -10.95
CA ASN A 521 -14.22 -23.36 -11.84
C ASN A 521 -15.54 -23.86 -11.23
N TYR A 522 -15.54 -25.11 -10.75
CA TYR A 522 -16.70 -25.78 -10.14
C TYR A 522 -16.62 -25.91 -8.62
N THR A 523 -15.53 -25.44 -7.99
CA THR A 523 -15.29 -25.67 -6.56
C THR A 523 -15.41 -24.42 -5.69
N ALA A 524 -15.41 -23.23 -6.29
CA ALA A 524 -15.64 -21.93 -5.65
C ALA A 524 -16.76 -21.16 -6.35
N THR A 525 -17.62 -20.47 -5.59
CA THR A 525 -18.68 -19.64 -6.18
C THR A 525 -18.11 -18.39 -6.83
N PHE A 526 -17.39 -17.54 -6.09
CA PHE A 526 -16.70 -16.35 -6.61
C PHE A 526 -15.19 -16.60 -6.74
N LYS A 527 -14.60 -16.05 -7.81
CA LYS A 527 -13.16 -16.11 -8.08
C LYS A 527 -12.62 -14.69 -8.19
N PHE A 528 -11.58 -14.39 -7.42
CA PHE A 528 -10.95 -13.09 -7.41
C PHE A 528 -9.54 -13.20 -8.00
N LEU A 529 -9.29 -12.46 -9.08
CA LEU A 529 -7.96 -12.25 -9.63
C LEU A 529 -7.44 -10.91 -9.11
N VAL A 530 -6.29 -10.92 -8.46
CA VAL A 530 -5.69 -9.73 -7.86
C VAL A 530 -4.45 -9.37 -8.66
N SER A 531 -4.43 -8.16 -9.20
CA SER A 531 -3.36 -7.58 -10.03
C SER A 531 -2.87 -6.31 -9.35
N SER A 532 -1.58 -5.97 -9.40
CA SER A 532 -1.14 -4.67 -8.88
C SER A 532 -1.55 -3.53 -9.82
N VAL A 533 -1.45 -3.76 -11.14
CA VAL A 533 -1.82 -2.81 -12.21
C VAL A 533 -3.18 -3.13 -12.85
N PRO A 534 -3.86 -2.16 -13.51
CA PRO A 534 -5.17 -2.37 -14.11
C PRO A 534 -5.16 -3.34 -15.29
N PHE A 535 -6.20 -4.17 -15.35
CA PHE A 535 -6.46 -5.09 -16.46
C PHE A 535 -7.12 -4.40 -17.65
N THR A 536 -7.98 -3.40 -17.39
CA THR A 536 -8.63 -2.58 -18.42
C THR A 536 -7.66 -1.82 -19.31
N SER A 537 -8.04 -1.61 -20.58
CA SER A 537 -7.30 -0.77 -21.53
C SER A 537 -7.82 0.67 -21.64
N LEU A 538 -8.82 1.04 -20.83
CA LEU A 538 -9.47 2.35 -20.89
C LEU A 538 -8.60 3.50 -20.35
N TRP A 539 -7.54 3.19 -19.60
CA TRP A 539 -6.53 4.18 -19.22
C TRP A 539 -5.71 4.58 -20.45
N GLY A 540 -5.62 5.87 -20.71
CA GLY A 540 -4.89 6.45 -21.83
C GLY A 540 -5.35 7.87 -22.19
N GLY A 541 -4.90 8.32 -23.37
CA GLY A 541 -5.25 9.62 -23.92
C GLY A 541 -4.05 10.58 -23.99
N PRO A 542 -4.22 11.78 -24.55
CA PRO A 542 -3.08 12.64 -24.91
C PRO A 542 -2.24 13.15 -23.73
N LEU A 543 -2.80 13.11 -22.52
CA LEU A 543 -2.15 13.60 -21.28
C LEU A 543 -1.83 12.47 -20.30
N ASP A 544 -2.16 11.22 -20.66
CA ASP A 544 -1.77 10.03 -19.92
C ASP A 544 -0.53 9.45 -20.57
N LEU A 545 0.61 9.59 -19.88
CA LEU A 545 1.93 9.29 -20.45
C LEU A 545 2.27 7.80 -20.37
N ASP A 546 1.66 7.05 -19.46
CA ASP A 546 2.04 5.67 -19.16
C ASP A 546 0.87 4.68 -19.03
N GLY A 547 -0.38 5.14 -18.95
CA GLY A 547 -1.55 4.25 -18.78
C GLY A 547 -1.75 3.23 -19.91
N ARG A 548 -1.09 3.44 -21.06
CA ARG A 548 -1.05 2.48 -22.19
C ARG A 548 0.03 1.42 -22.10
N THR A 549 1.12 1.73 -21.40
CA THR A 549 2.38 0.97 -21.46
C THR A 549 2.70 0.26 -20.16
N ASP A 550 2.22 0.74 -19.01
CA ASP A 550 2.55 0.16 -17.70
C ASP A 550 1.57 -0.94 -17.24
N GLY A 551 0.30 -0.87 -17.68
CA GLY A 551 -0.73 -1.85 -17.36
C GLY A 551 -0.86 -3.01 -18.36
N TRP A 552 -1.88 -3.84 -18.17
CA TRP A 552 -2.18 -4.98 -19.04
C TRP A 552 -2.49 -4.60 -20.49
N SER A 553 -2.86 -3.35 -20.76
CA SER A 553 -3.14 -2.84 -22.11
C SER A 553 -1.96 -2.94 -23.08
N PHE A 554 -0.73 -3.01 -22.54
CA PHE A 554 0.48 -3.17 -23.34
C PHE A 554 0.69 -4.63 -23.79
N TYR A 555 0.28 -5.58 -22.94
CA TYR A 555 0.47 -7.02 -23.11
C TYR A 555 -0.77 -7.67 -23.75
N LYS A 556 -1.14 -7.15 -24.92
CA LYS A 556 -2.44 -7.39 -25.57
C LYS A 556 -2.73 -8.86 -25.81
N GLU A 557 -1.75 -9.60 -26.31
CA GLU A 557 -1.88 -11.00 -26.68
C GLU A 557 -2.14 -11.88 -25.45
N GLU A 558 -1.36 -11.70 -24.39
CA GLU A 558 -1.55 -12.44 -23.13
C GLU A 558 -2.86 -12.04 -22.44
N ARG A 559 -3.18 -10.74 -22.41
CA ARG A 559 -4.43 -10.22 -21.86
C ARG A 559 -5.64 -10.82 -22.59
N GLN A 560 -5.61 -10.84 -23.92
CA GLN A 560 -6.67 -11.41 -24.75
C GLN A 560 -6.82 -12.92 -24.52
N MET A 561 -5.71 -13.65 -24.43
CA MET A 561 -5.73 -15.08 -24.13
C MET A 561 -6.36 -15.37 -22.76
N LEU A 562 -6.05 -14.57 -21.74
CA LEU A 562 -6.68 -14.71 -20.44
C LEU A 562 -8.17 -14.37 -20.49
N LEU A 563 -8.60 -13.32 -21.20
CA LEU A 563 -10.02 -13.01 -21.39
C LEU A 563 -10.76 -14.14 -22.13
N ASP A 564 -10.11 -14.75 -23.13
CA ASP A 564 -10.66 -15.86 -23.90
C ASP A 564 -10.95 -17.08 -23.05
N VAL A 565 -10.16 -17.29 -22.00
CA VAL A 565 -10.34 -18.35 -21.01
C VAL A 565 -11.36 -17.95 -19.93
N ILE A 566 -11.15 -16.80 -19.29
CA ILE A 566 -11.86 -16.40 -18.07
C ILE A 566 -13.35 -16.18 -18.33
N GLN A 567 -13.74 -15.79 -19.55
CA GLN A 567 -15.16 -15.62 -19.92
C GLN A 567 -16.02 -16.89 -19.73
N TYR A 568 -15.41 -18.07 -19.69
CA TYR A 568 -16.08 -19.36 -19.45
C TYR A 568 -16.08 -19.79 -17.98
N VAL A 569 -15.40 -19.05 -17.10
CA VAL A 569 -15.38 -19.28 -15.65
C VAL A 569 -16.42 -18.36 -15.00
N PRO A 570 -17.41 -18.90 -14.27
CA PRO A 570 -18.46 -18.09 -13.67
C PRO A 570 -17.92 -17.27 -12.50
N ASN A 571 -18.42 -16.04 -12.39
CA ASN A 571 -18.23 -15.13 -11.26
C ASN A 571 -16.77 -14.72 -11.01
N VAL A 572 -16.05 -14.36 -12.07
CA VAL A 572 -14.70 -13.83 -11.96
C VAL A 572 -14.73 -12.32 -11.77
N ILE A 573 -13.99 -11.85 -10.77
CA ILE A 573 -13.82 -10.45 -10.40
C ILE A 573 -12.34 -10.13 -10.39
N ILE A 574 -11.95 -9.03 -11.02
CA ILE A 574 -10.58 -8.53 -11.02
C ILE A 574 -10.46 -7.37 -10.04
N LEU A 575 -9.42 -7.36 -9.22
CA LEU A 575 -9.08 -6.26 -8.32
C LEU A 575 -7.71 -5.70 -8.72
N SER A 576 -7.62 -4.39 -8.89
CA SER A 576 -6.38 -3.71 -9.29
C SER A 576 -6.16 -2.36 -8.60
N GLY A 577 -4.94 -1.81 -8.68
CA GLY A 577 -4.49 -0.57 -8.04
C GLY A 577 -3.84 0.43 -9.01
N ASP A 578 -2.68 0.98 -8.61
CA ASP A 578 -1.75 1.82 -9.40
C ASP A 578 -2.22 3.23 -9.83
N ARG A 579 -3.36 3.39 -10.51
CA ARG A 579 -3.68 4.63 -11.28
C ARG A 579 -4.04 5.90 -10.51
N HIS A 580 -4.08 5.86 -9.19
CA HIS A 580 -4.52 6.92 -8.28
C HIS A 580 -5.96 7.44 -8.53
N GLU A 581 -6.76 6.60 -9.16
CA GLU A 581 -8.14 6.86 -9.56
C GLU A 581 -8.97 5.59 -9.30
N PHE A 582 -10.30 5.71 -9.33
CA PHE A 582 -11.17 4.53 -9.27
C PHE A 582 -11.89 4.31 -10.60
N ALA A 583 -11.89 3.08 -11.09
CA ALA A 583 -12.72 2.65 -12.20
C ALA A 583 -13.30 1.25 -11.98
N SER A 584 -14.49 1.03 -12.51
CA SER A 584 -15.08 -0.28 -12.66
C SER A 584 -15.44 -0.53 -14.12
N VAL A 585 -14.98 -1.66 -14.65
CA VAL A 585 -15.07 -2.02 -16.06
C VAL A 585 -15.59 -3.44 -16.19
N SER A 586 -16.55 -3.66 -17.09
CA SER A 586 -17.04 -4.98 -17.48
C SER A 586 -16.29 -5.46 -18.72
N PHE A 587 -15.86 -6.72 -18.72
CA PHE A 587 -15.31 -7.40 -19.89
C PHE A 587 -16.30 -8.45 -20.39
N ARG A 588 -16.76 -8.30 -21.63
CA ARG A 588 -17.64 -9.24 -22.35
C ARG A 588 -18.92 -9.63 -21.59
N ASP A 589 -19.39 -8.77 -20.69
CA ASP A 589 -20.49 -9.03 -19.76
C ASP A 589 -20.29 -10.28 -18.88
N LYS A 590 -19.05 -10.73 -18.68
CA LYS A 590 -18.69 -11.92 -17.87
C LYS A 590 -17.81 -11.60 -16.67
N VAL A 591 -16.92 -10.63 -16.80
CA VAL A 591 -15.91 -10.31 -15.78
C VAL A 591 -16.05 -8.84 -15.41
N ILE A 592 -15.88 -8.51 -14.13
CA ILE A 592 -15.88 -7.11 -13.68
C ILE A 592 -14.57 -6.82 -12.96
N GLU A 593 -13.90 -5.75 -13.36
CA GLU A 593 -12.77 -5.17 -12.64
C GLU A 593 -13.22 -4.05 -11.71
N PHE A 594 -12.56 -3.97 -10.55
CA PHE A 594 -12.55 -2.81 -9.66
C PHE A 594 -11.11 -2.36 -9.44
N SER A 595 -10.70 -1.33 -10.18
CA SER A 595 -9.42 -0.65 -10.00
C SER A 595 -9.59 0.46 -8.98
N THR A 596 -8.87 0.40 -7.85
CA THR A 596 -9.06 1.33 -6.73
C THR A 596 -7.75 1.82 -6.15
N SER A 597 -7.46 3.09 -6.37
CA SER A 597 -6.34 3.79 -5.73
C SER A 597 -6.57 5.31 -5.68
N PRO A 598 -5.82 6.06 -4.88
CA PRO A 598 -4.91 5.59 -3.83
C PRO A 598 -5.61 5.50 -2.47
N LEU A 599 -5.09 4.70 -1.54
CA LEU A 599 -5.53 4.77 -0.14
C LEU A 599 -5.07 6.07 0.52
N SER A 600 -3.86 6.52 0.24
CA SER A 600 -3.35 7.78 0.78
C SER A 600 -2.25 8.36 -0.11
N MET A 601 -2.65 9.06 -1.17
CA MET A 601 -1.74 9.74 -2.09
C MET A 601 -2.45 10.91 -2.79
N PHE A 602 -1.94 11.38 -3.92
CA PHE A 602 -2.65 12.34 -4.78
C PHE A 602 -3.66 11.61 -5.66
N TYR A 603 -4.65 12.33 -6.17
CA TYR A 603 -5.42 11.87 -7.33
C TYR A 603 -5.01 12.69 -8.55
N ILE A 604 -5.22 12.13 -9.74
CA ILE A 604 -4.87 12.82 -10.98
C ILE A 604 -6.00 13.81 -11.34
N PRO A 605 -5.72 15.13 -11.40
CA PRO A 605 -6.76 16.13 -11.68
C PRO A 605 -7.15 16.18 -13.17
N ILE A 606 -6.40 15.49 -14.03
CA ILE A 606 -6.66 15.33 -15.46
C ILE A 606 -7.33 13.98 -15.65
N ARG A 607 -8.36 13.91 -16.49
CA ARG A 607 -9.06 12.64 -16.75
C ARG A 607 -8.20 11.78 -17.68
N THR A 608 -7.74 10.65 -17.17
CA THR A 608 -6.87 9.70 -17.89
C THR A 608 -7.62 8.45 -18.35
N LEU A 609 -8.90 8.30 -18.01
CA LEU A 609 -9.75 7.20 -18.47
C LEU A 609 -10.98 7.68 -19.22
N ALA A 610 -11.29 6.98 -20.31
CA ALA A 610 -12.49 7.20 -21.11
C ALA A 610 -12.86 5.90 -21.85
N GLN A 611 -14.15 5.72 -22.15
CA GLN A 611 -14.64 4.53 -22.87
C GLN A 611 -14.02 4.41 -24.27
N GLU A 612 -13.74 5.55 -24.89
CA GLU A 612 -13.20 5.71 -26.23
C GLU A 612 -11.73 5.28 -26.31
N HIS A 613 -11.07 5.09 -25.17
CA HIS A 613 -9.70 4.62 -25.12
C HIS A 613 -9.58 3.10 -25.27
N SER A 614 -10.67 2.32 -25.27
CA SER A 614 -10.59 0.86 -25.47
C SER A 614 -9.71 0.48 -26.65
N ILE A 615 -8.78 -0.46 -26.44
CA ILE A 615 -8.03 -1.12 -27.53
C ILE A 615 -8.77 -2.32 -28.09
N ASP A 616 -9.74 -2.84 -27.34
CA ASP A 616 -10.54 -3.99 -27.69
C ASP A 616 -11.69 -3.59 -28.63
N PRO A 617 -12.27 -4.56 -29.38
CA PRO A 617 -13.45 -4.31 -30.21
C PRO A 617 -14.59 -3.63 -29.43
N PRO A 618 -15.40 -2.78 -30.10
CA PRO A 618 -16.48 -2.07 -29.43
C PRO A 618 -17.43 -3.02 -28.67
N GLY A 619 -17.64 -2.74 -27.38
CA GLY A 619 -18.51 -3.53 -26.51
C GLY A 619 -17.81 -4.66 -25.73
N GLU A 620 -16.54 -4.97 -26.02
CA GLU A 620 -15.80 -5.94 -25.19
C GLU A 620 -15.39 -5.36 -23.84
N GLU A 621 -15.02 -4.09 -23.77
CA GLU A 621 -14.84 -3.34 -22.52
C GLU A 621 -15.94 -2.29 -22.35
N VAL A 622 -16.63 -2.33 -21.21
CA VAL A 622 -17.69 -1.36 -20.88
C VAL A 622 -17.38 -0.69 -19.55
N LEU A 623 -17.21 0.63 -19.57
CA LEU A 623 -17.02 1.46 -18.39
C LEU A 623 -18.30 1.52 -17.56
N LEU A 624 -18.30 0.88 -16.38
CA LEU A 624 -19.44 0.89 -15.46
C LEU A 624 -19.42 2.14 -14.58
N LYS A 625 -18.24 2.51 -14.07
CA LYS A 625 -18.08 3.68 -13.19
C LYS A 625 -16.66 4.21 -13.23
N TYR A 626 -16.55 5.54 -13.13
CA TYR A 626 -15.29 6.25 -12.98
C TYR A 626 -15.42 7.30 -11.87
N LEU A 627 -14.52 7.27 -10.88
CA LEU A 627 -14.43 8.18 -9.74
C LEU A 627 -12.97 8.64 -9.59
N PRO A 628 -12.55 9.66 -10.37
CA PRO A 628 -11.16 10.10 -10.40
C PRO A 628 -10.74 10.86 -9.14
N ASP A 629 -11.64 11.68 -8.60
CA ASP A 629 -11.32 12.64 -7.54
C ASP A 629 -11.26 11.98 -6.14
N GLY A 630 -10.36 12.50 -5.30
CA GLY A 630 -10.25 12.15 -3.88
C GLY A 630 -8.91 11.50 -3.50
N HIS A 631 -8.36 11.89 -2.36
CA HIS A 631 -7.01 11.48 -1.92
C HIS A 631 -6.99 10.13 -1.19
N HIS A 632 -8.16 9.65 -0.76
CA HIS A 632 -8.29 8.45 0.03
C HIS A 632 -9.41 7.57 -0.50
N LYS A 633 -9.05 6.45 -1.13
CA LYS A 633 -9.99 5.50 -1.75
C LYS A 633 -9.71 4.07 -1.32
N TRP A 634 -10.77 3.30 -1.09
CA TRP A 634 -10.70 1.85 -0.93
C TRP A 634 -12.02 1.22 -1.33
N THR A 635 -11.98 -0.07 -1.67
CA THR A 635 -13.17 -0.82 -2.07
C THR A 635 -13.44 -1.90 -1.04
N GLU A 636 -14.68 -1.96 -0.55
CA GLU A 636 -15.18 -2.99 0.35
C GLU A 636 -16.05 -3.97 -0.45
N LEU A 637 -15.78 -5.27 -0.28
CA LEU A 637 -16.46 -6.35 -0.99
C LEU A 637 -17.10 -7.30 0.03
N GLU A 638 -18.42 -7.44 -0.05
CA GLU A 638 -19.21 -8.37 0.76
C GLU A 638 -19.73 -9.50 -0.14
N VAL A 639 -19.22 -10.70 0.11
CA VAL A 639 -19.62 -11.92 -0.60
C VAL A 639 -20.72 -12.60 0.20
N ASP A 640 -21.87 -12.83 -0.42
CA ASP A 640 -22.98 -13.60 0.15
C ASP A 640 -23.40 -14.69 -0.85
N THR A 641 -23.01 -15.93 -0.55
CA THR A 641 -23.30 -17.10 -1.36
C THR A 641 -24.23 -18.07 -0.62
N ARG A 642 -24.89 -17.61 0.45
CA ARG A 642 -25.77 -18.45 1.28
C ARG A 642 -26.95 -18.99 0.46
N ASP A 643 -27.49 -18.19 -0.46
CA ASP A 643 -28.39 -18.68 -1.50
C ASP A 643 -27.58 -19.27 -2.67
N PRO A 644 -27.58 -20.60 -2.87
CA PRO A 644 -26.85 -21.23 -3.97
C PRO A 644 -27.43 -20.88 -5.36
N LYS A 645 -28.67 -20.39 -5.45
CA LYS A 645 -29.33 -20.02 -6.71
C LYS A 645 -29.12 -18.56 -7.08
N GLN A 646 -28.82 -17.72 -6.10
CA GLN A 646 -28.61 -16.28 -6.28
C GLN A 646 -27.41 -15.84 -5.43
N PRO A 647 -26.18 -16.30 -5.74
CA PRO A 647 -25.00 -15.79 -5.08
C PRO A 647 -24.78 -14.32 -5.45
N VAL A 648 -24.37 -13.51 -4.48
CA VAL A 648 -24.31 -12.05 -4.64
C VAL A 648 -22.97 -11.53 -4.14
N LEU A 649 -22.41 -10.59 -4.87
CA LEU A 649 -21.30 -9.76 -4.42
C LEU A 649 -21.78 -8.31 -4.31
N LYS A 650 -21.71 -7.73 -3.12
CA LYS A 650 -21.98 -6.32 -2.89
C LYS A 650 -20.65 -5.58 -2.80
N VAL A 651 -20.51 -4.54 -3.61
CA VAL A 651 -19.31 -3.71 -3.68
C VAL A 651 -19.66 -2.31 -3.21
N SER A 652 -18.82 -1.73 -2.37
CA SER A 652 -18.97 -0.36 -1.87
C SER A 652 -17.62 0.36 -1.93
N VAL A 653 -17.57 1.47 -2.66
CA VAL A 653 -16.37 2.28 -2.86
C VAL A 653 -16.41 3.47 -1.93
N GLN A 654 -15.35 3.63 -1.15
CA GLN A 654 -15.18 4.76 -0.25
C GLN A 654 -14.24 5.78 -0.88
N VAL A 655 -14.59 7.06 -0.78
CA VAL A 655 -13.76 8.20 -1.19
C VAL A 655 -13.80 9.24 -0.06
N ASP A 656 -12.63 9.61 0.45
CA ASP A 656 -12.43 10.59 1.52
C ASP A 656 -13.34 10.35 2.75
N GLY A 657 -13.52 9.08 3.11
CA GLY A 657 -14.30 8.64 4.27
C GLY A 657 -15.80 8.54 4.05
N LYS A 658 -16.28 8.74 2.81
CA LYS A 658 -17.69 8.64 2.44
C LYS A 658 -17.90 7.56 1.39
N GLU A 659 -19.05 6.91 1.44
CA GLU A 659 -19.45 5.97 0.41
C GLU A 659 -19.83 6.72 -0.87
N ALA A 660 -19.05 6.53 -1.92
CA ALA A 660 -19.19 7.25 -3.19
C ALA A 660 -19.95 6.44 -4.25
N TRP A 661 -19.89 5.10 -4.19
CA TRP A 661 -20.58 4.23 -5.13
C TRP A 661 -20.84 2.84 -4.55
N LYS A 662 -21.92 2.20 -5.02
CA LYS A 662 -22.31 0.84 -4.67
C LYS A 662 -22.68 0.08 -5.93
N LEU A 663 -22.33 -1.19 -5.98
CA LEU A 663 -22.76 -2.12 -7.01
C LEU A 663 -23.18 -3.45 -6.37
N ARG A 664 -24.28 -4.03 -6.87
CA ARG A 664 -24.69 -5.39 -6.54
C ARG A 664 -24.48 -6.24 -7.80
N VAL A 665 -23.57 -7.19 -7.72
CA VAL A 665 -23.27 -8.14 -8.79
C VAL A 665 -24.03 -9.42 -8.49
N GLU A 666 -24.95 -9.77 -9.40
CA GLU A 666 -25.67 -11.04 -9.36
C GLU A 666 -24.78 -12.12 -9.97
N GLY A 667 -24.40 -13.10 -9.15
CA GLY A 667 -23.56 -14.22 -9.56
C GLY A 667 -24.37 -15.37 -10.17
N GLN A 668 -23.71 -16.15 -11.00
CA GLN A 668 -24.21 -17.39 -11.56
C GLN A 668 -24.07 -18.55 -10.55
N PRO A 669 -25.08 -19.41 -10.41
CA PRO A 669 -24.97 -20.63 -9.61
C PRO A 669 -23.84 -21.54 -10.11
N VAL A 670 -23.00 -22.02 -9.20
CA VAL A 670 -21.96 -23.02 -9.51
C VAL A 670 -22.46 -24.39 -9.04
N GLN A 671 -22.67 -25.31 -9.99
CA GLN A 671 -23.02 -26.69 -9.67
C GLN A 671 -21.77 -27.57 -9.66
N ARG A 672 -21.51 -28.26 -8.55
CA ARG A 672 -20.49 -29.31 -8.52
C ARG A 672 -20.98 -30.51 -9.34
N PRO A 673 -20.19 -31.04 -10.28
CA PRO A 673 -20.57 -32.28 -10.96
C PRO A 673 -20.78 -33.39 -9.91
N GLN A 674 -21.96 -34.02 -9.95
CA GLN A 674 -22.31 -35.07 -9.00
C GLN A 674 -21.60 -36.37 -9.39
N GLY A 675 -20.55 -36.73 -8.64
CA GLY A 675 -19.98 -38.08 -8.58
C GLY A 675 -18.87 -38.43 -9.58
N ALA A 676 -18.11 -39.48 -9.26
CA ALA A 676 -16.99 -39.99 -10.06
C ALA A 676 -17.38 -40.37 -11.50
N LEU A 677 -18.64 -40.76 -11.71
CA LEU A 677 -19.20 -41.04 -13.04
C LEU A 677 -19.37 -39.79 -13.91
N GLY A 678 -19.66 -38.63 -13.32
CA GLY A 678 -19.75 -37.36 -14.05
C GLY A 678 -18.38 -36.88 -14.52
N ALA A 679 -17.37 -37.01 -13.67
CA ALA A 679 -15.98 -36.72 -14.02
C ALA A 679 -15.44 -37.68 -15.09
N LEU A 680 -15.75 -38.99 -14.98
CA LEU A 680 -15.40 -40.00 -15.99
C LEU A 680 -16.10 -39.77 -17.33
N ALA A 681 -17.38 -39.38 -17.32
CA ALA A 681 -18.12 -39.10 -18.55
C ALA A 681 -17.58 -37.86 -19.27
N GLN A 682 -17.14 -36.84 -18.51
CA GLN A 682 -16.52 -35.63 -19.07
C GLN A 682 -15.15 -35.95 -19.70
N THR A 683 -14.28 -36.67 -18.99
CA THR A 683 -12.99 -37.14 -19.54
C THR A 683 -13.16 -38.10 -20.73
N LEU A 684 -14.18 -38.97 -20.73
CA LEU A 684 -14.46 -39.87 -21.85
C LEU A 684 -14.92 -39.10 -23.11
N MET A 685 -15.74 -38.06 -22.96
CA MET A 685 -16.21 -37.22 -24.08
C MET A 685 -15.10 -36.35 -24.68
N GLU A 686 -14.14 -35.92 -23.86
CA GLU A 686 -12.91 -35.25 -24.29
C GLU A 686 -11.94 -36.20 -24.99
N LEU A 687 -11.82 -37.45 -24.53
CA LEU A 687 -10.97 -38.47 -25.13
C LEU A 687 -11.51 -38.99 -26.48
N LEU A 688 -12.83 -39.02 -26.65
CA LEU A 688 -13.52 -39.42 -27.88
C LEU A 688 -13.68 -38.29 -28.91
N GLY A 689 -13.15 -37.09 -28.64
CA GLY A 689 -13.11 -35.98 -29.61
C GLY A 689 -14.47 -35.30 -29.85
N PHE A 690 -15.49 -35.60 -29.05
CA PHE A 690 -16.80 -34.90 -29.12
C PHE A 690 -16.75 -33.52 -28.43
N ARG A 691 -15.70 -33.24 -27.66
CA ARG A 691 -15.31 -31.90 -27.18
C ARG A 691 -13.84 -31.65 -27.53
N LYS A 692 -13.51 -30.44 -28.01
CA LYS A 692 -12.12 -30.03 -28.20
C LYS A 692 -11.38 -30.15 -26.86
N ARG A 693 -10.09 -30.50 -26.86
CA ARG A 693 -9.18 -30.22 -25.75
C ARG A 693 -9.07 -28.69 -25.60
N ALA A 694 -10.10 -28.07 -25.04
CA ALA A 694 -9.98 -26.79 -24.38
C ALA A 694 -9.50 -27.10 -22.96
N TRP A 695 -8.83 -26.16 -22.33
CA TRP A 695 -8.42 -26.26 -20.93
C TRP A 695 -9.61 -26.40 -19.93
N PHE A 696 -10.86 -26.53 -20.43
CA PHE A 696 -12.13 -26.45 -19.70
C PHE A 696 -13.22 -27.39 -20.24
#